data_AF-V4U150-F1
#
_entry.id   AF-V4U150-F1
#
_cell.length_a   1.000
_cell.length_b   1.000
_cell.length_c   1.000
_cell.angle_alpha   90.00
_cell.angle_beta   90.00
_cell.angle_gamma   90.00
#
_symmetry.space_group_name_H-M   'P 1'
#
loop_
_entity.id
_entity.type
_entity.pdbx_description
1 polymer ?
#
loop_
_entity_poly.entity_id
_entity_poly.type
_entity_poly.pdbx_seq_one_letter_code
_entity_poly.pdbx_strand_id
1 'polypeptide(L)'
;MNQMVRGLHKVCHRGVSLLTPSSLSPPIFLCLKLGRVPGHLRTHSIKTTTAMTASRLHHLVPIHSVSSKNDGTNGSLSSSNAVATEDEDNLEGRYRLPPPEIREIVDAPPLPALSFSPQRDKILFLKRRALPPLEELARPEEKLAGLRIDGKCNTRSRMSFYTGIGIHQLFPDGKLGQEIEIQGFPDGAKLNFVTWSQDGKHLAFSIRIDAEDSSSSKLRVWVADVDTGKARPLFQSPDIYLNAIFDNFVWVNNSTLLVCTIPLLRGDPPKKPLVPLGPKMQSNEKRDIIQVRTFQDLLKDEYDEDLFDYYATTQLVLVSLDGTVKEIGPPAVYTSLDPSPDEKYILISSIHRPYSFIVPCGRFPRQVGVWTTDGIFVRELCDLPLAEDIPIAFNSVRKGMRSINWRSDKPSTLYWAETQDGGDAKVEVTPRDIIYTQQAEPVQGEGPEILHKLDLRYGGISWCDDSLALVYESWYKTRRTRTWVISPGSKDVAPRILFDRSSEDVYSDPGSPMMRRTSTGTYVIAKIKKENDEGTYILLNGNGATPEGNIPFLDLFDINTGSKERIWESDKEKYYETTVALMSDQTEGDLYLNQLKILTSKESKTENTQYYIQSWPDKKSCQITDFPHPYPQLASLQKELIKYQRKDGVQLSATLYLPPGYDPSKDGPLPCLFWSYPGEFKSKDAAGQVRGSPNEFPRIGSTSVLLWLARGFAILGGPTTPIIGEGDEEANDRFVEQLVACAEAAVEEVVRRGVSLLTFCMDPTSIPLWC
;
A
#
# COMPACT_ATOMS: atom_id res chain seq x y z
N MET A 1 48.99 10.68 42.83
CA MET A 1 50.38 10.68 43.35
C MET A 1 51.22 11.59 42.46
N ASN A 2 52.44 11.99 42.89
CA ASN A 2 53.20 13.08 42.24
C ASN A 2 54.00 12.69 40.98
N GLN A 3 54.61 13.72 40.36
CA GLN A 3 55.57 13.74 39.23
C GLN A 3 54.92 13.77 37.84
N MET A 4 55.16 14.74 36.94
CA MET A 4 56.36 15.46 36.43
C MET A 4 57.13 14.73 35.32
N VAL A 5 57.29 15.38 34.15
CA VAL A 5 58.55 15.64 33.39
C VAL A 5 58.26 16.54 32.16
N ARG A 6 59.29 17.12 31.51
CA ARG A 6 59.23 18.10 30.40
C ARG A 6 60.05 17.66 29.15
N GLY A 7 59.77 18.25 27.98
CA GLY A 7 60.65 18.27 26.78
C GLY A 7 59.87 18.22 25.46
N LEU A 8 59.85 19.15 24.47
CA LEU A 8 60.53 20.43 24.15
C LEU A 8 61.68 20.35 23.08
N HIS A 9 61.34 20.55 21.79
CA HIS A 9 62.15 21.11 20.66
C HIS A 9 61.14 21.40 19.49
N LYS A 10 61.14 22.46 18.65
CA LYS A 10 62.13 23.26 17.86
C LYS A 10 62.74 22.51 16.64
N VAL A 11 62.81 23.05 15.40
CA VAL A 11 62.19 24.25 14.76
C VAL A 11 62.30 24.19 13.20
N CYS A 12 61.41 24.89 12.47
CA CYS A 12 61.40 25.32 11.04
C CYS A 12 62.24 24.63 9.93
N HIS A 13 61.62 24.40 8.76
CA HIS A 13 61.92 25.16 7.52
C HIS A 13 60.77 25.12 6.47
N ARG A 14 60.84 25.93 5.40
CA ARG A 14 59.78 26.15 4.39
C ARG A 14 59.81 25.19 3.20
N GLY A 15 58.62 24.86 2.66
CA GLY A 15 58.35 24.26 1.34
C GLY A 15 56.92 24.62 0.90
N VAL A 16 56.57 24.53 -0.40
CA VAL A 16 55.36 25.15 -0.97
C VAL A 16 54.59 24.21 -1.94
N SER A 17 53.26 24.37 -1.98
CA SER A 17 52.26 23.91 -2.97
C SER A 17 51.59 22.51 -2.86
N LEU A 18 50.27 22.60 -2.60
CA LEU A 18 49.14 21.99 -3.35
C LEU A 18 48.64 20.55 -3.10
N LEU A 19 47.31 20.45 -3.30
CA LEU A 19 46.40 19.30 -3.44
C LEU A 19 45.89 18.57 -2.19
N THR A 20 44.76 17.89 -2.38
CA THR A 20 43.70 17.61 -1.38
C THR A 20 43.56 16.12 -1.01
N PRO A 21 43.06 15.79 0.19
CA PRO A 21 42.70 14.43 0.58
C PRO A 21 41.29 14.04 0.12
N SER A 22 41.04 12.74 0.01
CA SER A 22 39.70 12.13 -0.11
C SER A 22 39.51 11.05 0.97
N SER A 23 38.27 10.79 1.37
CA SER A 23 37.91 10.05 2.60
C SER A 23 36.86 8.97 2.33
N LEU A 24 36.87 7.90 3.13
CA LEU A 24 35.87 6.82 3.08
C LEU A 24 35.18 6.62 4.43
N SER A 25 33.85 6.48 4.39
CA SER A 25 32.90 6.26 5.50
C SER A 25 31.75 5.33 5.03
N PRO A 26 30.76 4.99 5.88
CA PRO A 26 29.50 4.40 5.39
C PRO A 26 28.15 5.09 5.82
N PRO A 27 27.21 4.58 6.67
CA PRO A 27 25.80 4.46 6.23
C PRO A 27 24.69 4.85 7.25
N ILE A 28 23.38 4.71 6.87
CA ILE A 28 22.06 4.38 7.55
C ILE A 28 20.97 4.30 6.36
N PHE A 29 19.61 4.12 6.44
CA PHE A 29 18.63 3.99 5.28
C PHE A 29 17.17 4.59 5.35
N LEU A 30 16.37 4.40 4.27
CA LEU A 30 15.02 4.89 3.86
C LEU A 30 13.76 4.01 4.19
N CYS A 31 12.56 4.48 3.76
CA CYS A 31 11.23 3.80 3.71
C CYS A 31 10.30 4.37 2.59
N LEU A 32 9.12 3.75 2.32
CA LEU A 32 8.10 4.06 1.29
C LEU A 32 6.65 4.00 1.85
N LYS A 33 5.62 4.44 1.08
CA LYS A 33 4.18 4.24 1.38
C LYS A 33 3.48 3.32 0.37
N LEU A 34 2.56 2.50 0.86
CA LEU A 34 1.73 1.55 0.10
C LEU A 34 0.24 1.97 0.12
N GLY A 35 -0.51 1.59 -0.92
CA GLY A 35 -1.97 1.57 -0.87
C GLY A 35 -2.49 0.47 0.06
N ARG A 36 -3.61 0.71 0.75
CA ARG A 36 -4.21 -0.29 1.66
C ARG A 36 -4.98 -1.37 0.89
N VAL A 37 -4.55 -2.62 1.09
CA VAL A 37 -5.32 -3.85 0.85
C VAL A 37 -5.46 -4.55 2.22
N PRO A 38 -6.56 -5.26 2.53
CA PRO A 38 -6.69 -5.97 3.81
C PRO A 38 -5.55 -6.97 4.07
N GLY A 39 -5.19 -7.14 5.35
CA GLY A 39 -4.00 -7.89 5.73
C GLY A 39 -4.10 -9.40 5.54
N HIS A 40 -2.99 -10.04 5.17
CA HIS A 40 -2.84 -11.50 5.17
C HIS A 40 -2.00 -11.98 6.37
N LEU A 41 -2.38 -13.15 6.89
CA LEU A 41 -1.82 -13.76 8.10
C LEU A 41 -0.36 -14.19 7.92
N ARG A 42 0.39 -14.26 9.04
CA ARG A 42 1.71 -14.92 9.09
C ARG A 42 1.55 -16.43 9.23
N THR A 43 2.31 -17.21 8.46
CA THR A 43 2.49 -18.65 8.69
C THR A 43 3.88 -18.94 9.24
N HIS A 44 3.95 -19.57 10.41
CA HIS A 44 5.21 -20.05 10.99
C HIS A 44 5.42 -21.53 10.69
N SER A 45 6.60 -21.88 10.20
CA SER A 45 6.98 -23.28 9.94
C SER A 45 7.55 -23.92 11.21
N ILE A 46 6.95 -25.03 11.64
CA ILE A 46 7.43 -25.86 12.75
C ILE A 46 8.55 -26.78 12.23
N LYS A 47 9.65 -26.92 12.98
CA LYS A 47 10.71 -27.87 12.65
C LYS A 47 10.26 -29.31 12.89
N THR A 48 10.35 -30.15 11.87
CA THR A 48 10.14 -31.59 11.98
C THR A 48 11.29 -32.25 12.73
N THR A 49 10.98 -33.06 13.75
CA THR A 49 11.93 -33.97 14.41
C THR A 49 11.36 -35.40 14.34
N THR A 50 12.24 -36.40 14.37
CA THR A 50 11.96 -37.78 13.93
C THR A 50 10.94 -38.55 14.80
N ALA A 51 10.30 -39.55 14.20
CA ALA A 51 9.16 -40.30 14.71
C ALA A 51 9.41 -41.24 15.91
N MET A 52 8.32 -41.58 16.61
CA MET A 52 8.09 -42.83 17.37
C MET A 52 6.60 -43.22 17.25
N THR A 53 6.23 -44.43 17.68
CA THR A 53 5.04 -45.18 17.20
C THR A 53 3.86 -45.34 18.17
N ALA A 54 2.68 -45.62 17.60
CA ALA A 54 1.47 -46.22 18.20
C ALA A 54 0.63 -45.30 19.13
N SER A 55 -0.66 -45.53 19.41
CA SER A 55 -1.55 -46.69 19.14
C SER A 55 -2.97 -46.27 18.72
N ARG A 56 -3.77 -47.18 18.12
CA ARG A 56 -5.23 -46.99 17.93
C ARG A 56 -5.99 -47.23 19.24
N LEU A 57 -7.08 -46.48 19.46
CA LEU A 57 -8.23 -46.89 20.28
C LEU A 57 -9.52 -46.27 19.72
N HIS A 58 -10.60 -47.08 19.63
CA HIS A 58 -11.96 -46.62 19.28
C HIS A 58 -12.88 -46.85 20.49
N HIS A 59 -13.78 -45.91 20.77
CA HIS A 59 -15.14 -46.15 21.31
C HIS A 59 -16.05 -44.98 20.87
N LEU A 60 -17.17 -45.20 20.18
CA LEU A 60 -18.54 -45.49 20.69
C LEU A 60 -19.12 -44.34 21.57
N VAL A 61 -20.37 -43.86 21.44
CA VAL A 61 -21.48 -44.16 20.50
C VAL A 61 -22.53 -43.01 20.52
N PRO A 62 -23.28 -42.73 19.44
CA PRO A 62 -24.45 -41.83 19.48
C PRO A 62 -25.73 -42.56 19.89
N ILE A 63 -26.62 -41.91 20.65
CA ILE A 63 -27.87 -42.50 21.16
C ILE A 63 -29.02 -42.24 20.18
N HIS A 64 -29.69 -43.31 19.73
CA HIS A 64 -31.00 -43.23 19.07
C HIS A 64 -32.15 -43.34 20.08
N SER A 65 -33.21 -42.55 19.88
CA SER A 65 -34.54 -42.81 20.44
C SER A 65 -35.35 -43.73 19.51
N VAL A 66 -36.28 -44.49 20.09
CA VAL A 66 -36.99 -45.60 19.42
C VAL A 66 -38.44 -45.22 19.11
N SER A 67 -38.94 -45.65 17.95
CA SER A 67 -40.37 -45.67 17.59
C SER A 67 -40.87 -47.13 17.45
N SER A 68 -42.18 -47.34 17.57
CA SER A 68 -42.81 -48.65 17.77
C SER A 68 -43.14 -49.43 16.48
N LYS A 69 -43.26 -50.76 16.61
CA LYS A 69 -43.60 -51.71 15.54
C LYS A 69 -45.07 -51.60 15.08
N ASN A 70 -45.34 -51.99 13.83
CA ASN A 70 -46.33 -53.04 13.52
C ASN A 70 -46.12 -53.65 12.12
N ASP A 71 -46.80 -54.79 11.84
CA ASP A 71 -46.63 -55.64 10.65
C ASP A 71 -47.37 -55.16 9.38
N GLY A 72 -47.05 -55.73 8.20
CA GLY A 72 -47.95 -55.62 7.02
C GLY A 72 -47.37 -55.91 5.62
N THR A 73 -47.20 -57.18 5.27
CA THR A 73 -46.99 -57.79 3.91
C THR A 73 -47.27 -56.99 2.62
N ASN A 74 -46.32 -57.14 1.67
CA ASN A 74 -46.46 -57.24 0.20
C ASN A 74 -47.34 -56.26 -0.60
N GLY A 75 -46.68 -55.40 -1.39
CA GLY A 75 -47.26 -54.75 -2.57
C GLY A 75 -46.17 -54.19 -3.49
N SER A 76 -45.98 -54.78 -4.68
CA SER A 76 -45.01 -54.30 -5.68
C SER A 76 -45.69 -53.39 -6.71
N LEU A 77 -45.14 -52.18 -6.93
CA LEU A 77 -45.07 -51.55 -8.27
C LEU A 77 -44.23 -50.26 -8.27
N SER A 78 -43.42 -50.11 -9.34
CA SER A 78 -42.85 -48.86 -9.89
C SER A 78 -42.25 -47.82 -8.93
N SER A 79 -40.95 -47.96 -8.63
CA SER A 79 -40.09 -46.83 -8.22
C SER A 79 -39.65 -46.02 -9.44
N SER A 80 -40.03 -44.74 -9.53
CA SER A 80 -39.43 -43.79 -10.47
C SER A 80 -38.11 -43.26 -9.89
N ASN A 81 -36.98 -43.52 -10.57
CA ASN A 81 -35.65 -43.18 -10.07
C ASN A 81 -35.47 -41.67 -9.85
N ALA A 82 -35.42 -41.25 -8.58
CA ALA A 82 -34.57 -40.13 -8.21
C ALA A 82 -33.13 -40.64 -8.21
N VAL A 83 -32.31 -40.20 -9.17
CA VAL A 83 -30.86 -40.47 -9.14
C VAL A 83 -30.26 -39.55 -8.09
N ALA A 84 -30.08 -40.07 -6.88
CA ALA A 84 -29.17 -39.47 -5.92
C ALA A 84 -27.76 -39.55 -6.50
N THR A 85 -27.05 -38.42 -6.55
CA THR A 85 -25.66 -38.36 -7.02
C THR A 85 -24.72 -38.83 -5.91
N GLU A 86 -24.48 -40.15 -5.87
CA GLU A 86 -23.51 -40.81 -4.98
C GLU A 86 -22.05 -40.47 -5.37
N ASP A 87 -21.66 -39.19 -5.28
CA ASP A 87 -20.34 -38.70 -5.71
C ASP A 87 -19.58 -37.86 -4.64
N GLU A 88 -20.18 -37.55 -3.47
CA GLU A 88 -19.50 -36.76 -2.42
C GLU A 88 -18.55 -37.59 -1.52
N ASP A 89 -18.84 -38.86 -1.29
CA ASP A 89 -18.19 -39.68 -0.25
C ASP A 89 -16.83 -40.29 -0.65
N ASN A 90 -16.35 -40.08 -1.88
CA ASN A 90 -15.09 -40.66 -2.39
C ASN A 90 -13.94 -39.63 -2.53
N LEU A 91 -13.90 -38.65 -1.62
CA LEU A 91 -12.93 -37.55 -1.57
C LEU A 91 -11.86 -37.72 -0.47
N GLU A 92 -11.29 -38.92 -0.33
CA GLU A 92 -10.05 -39.11 0.43
C GLU A 92 -8.85 -38.60 -0.38
N GLY A 93 -8.23 -37.50 0.08
CA GLY A 93 -6.96 -36.99 -0.45
C GLY A 93 -7.03 -35.87 -1.50
N ARG A 94 -8.22 -35.30 -1.80
CA ARG A 94 -8.37 -34.13 -2.68
C ARG A 94 -8.79 -32.87 -1.90
N TYR A 95 -8.55 -31.69 -2.47
CA TYR A 95 -9.14 -30.44 -1.97
C TYR A 95 -10.67 -30.56 -2.00
N ARG A 96 -11.32 -30.40 -0.84
CA ARG A 96 -12.77 -30.29 -0.73
C ARG A 96 -13.19 -28.86 -1.06
N LEU A 97 -14.26 -28.71 -1.83
CA LEU A 97 -14.88 -27.40 -2.05
C LEU A 97 -15.58 -26.94 -0.75
N PRO A 98 -15.63 -25.63 -0.46
CA PRO A 98 -16.56 -25.13 0.53
C PRO A 98 -18.00 -25.31 0.02
N PRO A 99 -18.99 -25.51 0.91
CA PRO A 99 -20.40 -25.58 0.53
C PRO A 99 -20.89 -24.37 -0.29
N PRO A 100 -21.93 -24.56 -1.13
CA PRO A 100 -22.25 -23.66 -2.24
C PRO A 100 -22.44 -22.20 -1.83
N GLU A 101 -23.10 -21.95 -0.71
CA GLU A 101 -23.41 -20.62 -0.18
C GLU A 101 -22.16 -19.83 0.22
N ILE A 102 -21.06 -20.51 0.56
CA ILE A 102 -19.75 -19.89 0.78
C ILE A 102 -19.02 -19.69 -0.55
N ARG A 103 -19.04 -20.71 -1.42
CA ARG A 103 -18.38 -20.66 -2.74
C ARG A 103 -18.88 -19.49 -3.58
N GLU A 104 -20.19 -19.29 -3.65
CA GLU A 104 -20.82 -18.22 -4.44
C GLU A 104 -20.40 -16.82 -3.98
N ILE A 105 -20.23 -16.60 -2.68
CA ILE A 105 -19.73 -15.31 -2.14
C ILE A 105 -18.24 -15.11 -2.48
N VAL A 106 -17.46 -16.20 -2.48
CA VAL A 106 -16.00 -16.17 -2.67
C VAL A 106 -15.59 -16.06 -4.14
N ASP A 107 -16.33 -16.70 -5.04
CA ASP A 107 -16.10 -16.66 -6.49
C ASP A 107 -16.79 -15.47 -7.19
N ALA A 108 -17.62 -14.71 -6.45
CA ALA A 108 -18.31 -13.50 -6.93
C ALA A 108 -17.35 -12.52 -7.64
N PRO A 109 -17.63 -12.10 -8.89
CA PRO A 109 -16.76 -11.19 -9.61
C PRO A 109 -16.57 -9.85 -8.86
N PRO A 110 -15.33 -9.47 -8.50
CA PRO A 110 -15.08 -8.18 -7.88
C PRO A 110 -15.30 -7.06 -8.90
N LEU A 111 -15.78 -5.90 -8.41
CA LEU A 111 -15.93 -4.69 -9.22
C LEU A 111 -14.65 -4.39 -10.02
N PRO A 112 -14.72 -3.81 -11.23
CA PRO A 112 -13.52 -3.39 -11.96
C PRO A 112 -12.72 -2.36 -11.14
N ALA A 113 -11.41 -2.31 -11.34
CA ALA A 113 -10.62 -1.17 -10.86
C ALA A 113 -10.75 -0.01 -11.86
N LEU A 114 -11.03 1.19 -11.38
CA LEU A 114 -11.25 2.36 -12.22
C LEU A 114 -9.96 3.17 -12.39
N SER A 115 -9.67 3.60 -13.62
CA SER A 115 -8.56 4.50 -13.94
C SER A 115 -9.04 5.57 -14.91
N PHE A 116 -8.73 6.83 -14.68
CA PHE A 116 -9.17 7.94 -15.51
C PHE A 116 -8.05 8.43 -16.42
N SER A 117 -8.42 8.76 -17.65
CA SER A 117 -7.58 9.50 -18.61
C SER A 117 -7.07 10.82 -18.01
N PRO A 118 -5.92 11.33 -18.48
CA PRO A 118 -5.41 12.66 -18.13
C PRO A 118 -6.44 13.79 -18.27
N GLN A 119 -7.28 13.74 -19.32
CA GLN A 119 -8.32 14.73 -19.61
C GLN A 119 -9.65 14.46 -18.89
N ARG A 120 -9.74 13.38 -18.10
CA ARG A 120 -10.96 12.89 -17.43
C ARG A 120 -12.15 12.64 -18.37
N ASP A 121 -11.94 12.55 -19.68
CA ASP A 121 -12.99 12.32 -20.68
C ASP A 121 -13.22 10.83 -20.97
N LYS A 122 -12.29 9.97 -20.55
CA LYS A 122 -12.37 8.50 -20.65
C LYS A 122 -12.03 7.82 -19.32
N ILE A 123 -12.62 6.65 -19.09
CA ILE A 123 -12.41 5.80 -17.92
C ILE A 123 -12.13 4.34 -18.33
N LEU A 124 -11.14 3.72 -17.70
CA LEU A 124 -10.86 2.28 -17.83
C LEU A 124 -11.65 1.51 -16.77
N PHE A 125 -12.31 0.45 -17.19
CA PHE A 125 -12.80 -0.64 -16.34
C PHE A 125 -11.78 -1.79 -16.43
N LEU A 126 -10.83 -1.82 -15.49
CA LEU A 126 -9.82 -2.87 -15.41
C LEU A 126 -10.46 -4.12 -14.79
N LYS A 127 -10.76 -5.12 -15.62
CA LYS A 127 -11.53 -6.32 -15.24
C LYS A 127 -10.70 -7.23 -14.32
N ARG A 128 -11.32 -7.75 -13.27
CA ARG A 128 -10.65 -8.50 -12.19
C ARG A 128 -11.33 -9.84 -11.93
N ARG A 129 -10.57 -10.81 -11.42
CA ARG A 129 -11.05 -12.09 -10.87
C ARG A 129 -10.95 -12.09 -9.34
N ALA A 130 -11.84 -12.81 -8.66
CA ALA A 130 -11.90 -12.84 -7.19
C ALA A 130 -10.63 -13.45 -6.56
N LEU A 131 -10.23 -14.64 -7.03
CA LEU A 131 -9.07 -15.38 -6.52
C LEU A 131 -8.06 -15.72 -7.64
N PRO A 132 -6.75 -15.68 -7.36
CA PRO A 132 -5.75 -16.22 -8.27
C PRO A 132 -5.89 -17.75 -8.37
N PRO A 133 -5.59 -18.36 -9.53
CA PRO A 133 -5.51 -19.82 -9.67
C PRO A 133 -4.48 -20.46 -8.72
N LEU A 134 -4.67 -21.73 -8.36
CA LEU A 134 -3.71 -22.46 -7.50
C LEU A 134 -2.31 -22.57 -8.13
N GLU A 135 -2.21 -22.65 -9.46
CA GLU A 135 -0.95 -22.59 -10.24
C GLU A 135 -0.13 -21.29 -10.06
N GLU A 136 -0.74 -20.19 -9.61
CA GLU A 136 -0.06 -18.93 -9.28
C GLU A 136 0.40 -18.92 -7.81
N LEU A 137 -0.34 -19.59 -6.93
CA LEU A 137 -0.03 -19.71 -5.50
C LEU A 137 1.01 -20.80 -5.20
N ALA A 138 1.13 -21.80 -6.09
CA ALA A 138 2.06 -22.93 -6.00
C ALA A 138 3.41 -22.70 -6.69
N ARG A 139 3.65 -21.51 -7.27
CA ARG A 139 4.92 -21.20 -7.96
C ARG A 139 6.08 -21.18 -6.96
N PRO A 140 7.25 -21.75 -7.33
CA PRO A 140 8.47 -21.58 -6.54
C PRO A 140 8.82 -20.10 -6.34
N GLU A 141 9.26 -19.74 -5.13
CA GLU A 141 9.62 -18.37 -4.76
C GLU A 141 11.07 -18.29 -4.33
N GLU A 142 11.86 -17.48 -5.04
CA GLU A 142 13.20 -17.13 -4.58
C GLU A 142 13.12 -16.04 -3.51
N LYS A 143 13.81 -16.27 -2.39
CA LYS A 143 13.71 -15.51 -1.14
C LYS A 143 15.05 -14.84 -0.85
N LEU A 144 15.17 -13.61 -1.34
CA LEU A 144 16.43 -12.89 -1.50
C LEU A 144 16.28 -11.44 -1.04
N ALA A 145 17.13 -10.99 -0.12
CA ALA A 145 17.18 -9.61 0.37
C ALA A 145 15.83 -9.01 0.84
N GLY A 146 14.95 -9.82 1.43
CA GLY A 146 13.61 -9.41 1.85
C GLY A 146 12.58 -9.34 0.71
N LEU A 147 12.92 -9.86 -0.47
CA LEU A 147 12.05 -9.97 -1.64
C LEU A 147 11.60 -11.42 -1.85
N ARG A 148 10.44 -11.57 -2.51
CA ARG A 148 9.93 -12.86 -3.01
C ARG A 148 9.74 -12.75 -4.52
N ILE A 149 10.42 -13.62 -5.26
CA ILE A 149 10.59 -13.52 -6.72
C ILE A 149 10.03 -14.79 -7.39
N ASP A 150 9.18 -14.62 -8.41
CA ASP A 150 8.84 -15.67 -9.36
C ASP A 150 9.96 -15.74 -10.40
N GLY A 151 10.77 -16.81 -10.34
CA GLY A 151 11.91 -17.01 -11.24
C GLY A 151 11.53 -17.39 -12.68
N LYS A 152 10.32 -17.94 -12.92
CA LYS A 152 9.82 -18.27 -14.27
C LYS A 152 9.37 -17.00 -15.00
N CYS A 153 8.76 -16.05 -14.28
CA CYS A 153 8.27 -14.79 -14.83
C CYS A 153 9.28 -13.62 -14.73
N ASN A 154 10.28 -13.72 -13.86
CA ASN A 154 11.23 -12.66 -13.48
C ASN A 154 10.55 -11.43 -12.84
N THR A 155 9.62 -11.69 -11.91
CA THR A 155 8.79 -10.67 -11.26
C THR A 155 8.73 -10.86 -9.75
N ARG A 156 8.07 -9.93 -9.04
CA ARG A 156 7.49 -10.23 -7.73
C ARG A 156 6.60 -11.47 -7.79
N SER A 157 6.68 -12.34 -6.79
CA SER A 157 5.78 -13.49 -6.66
C SER A 157 4.34 -13.07 -6.35
N ARG A 158 3.36 -13.90 -6.73
CA ARG A 158 1.91 -13.74 -6.49
C ARG A 158 1.33 -12.40 -6.95
N MET A 159 1.86 -11.82 -8.03
CA MET A 159 1.29 -10.63 -8.64
C MET A 159 -0.14 -10.91 -9.13
N SER A 160 -1.11 -10.20 -8.54
CA SER A 160 -2.45 -10.06 -9.12
C SER A 160 -2.39 -9.49 -10.53
N PHE A 161 -3.42 -9.72 -11.33
CA PHE A 161 -3.49 -9.31 -12.72
C PHE A 161 -4.93 -8.94 -13.10
N TYR A 162 -5.07 -8.13 -14.14
CA TYR A 162 -6.35 -7.86 -14.79
C TYR A 162 -6.60 -8.90 -15.89
N THR A 163 -7.87 -9.19 -16.15
CA THR A 163 -8.32 -10.17 -17.15
C THR A 163 -8.86 -9.52 -18.43
N GLY A 164 -8.85 -8.19 -18.50
CA GLY A 164 -9.34 -7.39 -19.61
C GLY A 164 -9.37 -5.90 -19.26
N ILE A 165 -9.49 -5.05 -20.26
CA ILE A 165 -9.56 -3.60 -20.11
C ILE A 165 -10.71 -3.10 -21.00
N GLY A 166 -11.78 -2.62 -20.37
CA GLY A 166 -12.83 -1.86 -21.05
C GLY A 166 -12.52 -0.37 -21.01
N ILE A 167 -12.72 0.36 -22.10
CA ILE A 167 -12.63 1.82 -22.16
C ILE A 167 -14.03 2.38 -22.37
N HIS A 168 -14.47 3.30 -21.52
CA HIS A 168 -15.69 4.07 -21.75
C HIS A 168 -15.35 5.55 -21.93
N GLN A 169 -15.99 6.21 -22.90
CA GLN A 169 -16.08 7.67 -22.89
C GLN A 169 -16.95 8.11 -21.70
N LEU A 170 -16.51 9.11 -20.95
CA LEU A 170 -17.27 9.82 -19.93
C LEU A 170 -17.76 11.15 -20.54
N PHE A 171 -19.07 11.32 -20.63
CA PHE A 171 -19.68 12.51 -21.22
C PHE A 171 -19.81 13.67 -20.21
N PRO A 172 -19.90 14.93 -20.65
CA PRO A 172 -19.98 16.10 -19.76
C PRO A 172 -21.17 16.11 -18.79
N ASP A 173 -22.23 15.35 -19.10
CA ASP A 173 -23.42 15.18 -18.26
C ASP A 173 -23.29 14.06 -17.20
N GLY A 174 -22.18 13.33 -17.21
CA GLY A 174 -21.84 12.24 -16.29
C GLY A 174 -22.04 10.83 -16.86
N LYS A 175 -22.71 10.65 -18.01
CA LYS A 175 -22.96 9.31 -18.54
C LYS A 175 -21.70 8.64 -19.10
N LEU A 176 -21.65 7.32 -19.00
CA LEU A 176 -20.69 6.50 -19.74
C LEU A 176 -21.23 6.13 -21.12
N GLY A 177 -20.35 6.13 -22.12
CA GLY A 177 -20.58 5.55 -23.43
C GLY A 177 -20.46 4.02 -23.43
N GLN A 178 -20.68 3.43 -24.60
CA GLN A 178 -20.45 2.00 -24.83
C GLN A 178 -19.00 1.62 -24.51
N GLU A 179 -18.81 0.41 -23.99
CA GLU A 179 -17.47 -0.15 -23.74
C GLU A 179 -16.75 -0.44 -25.07
N ILE A 180 -15.53 0.08 -25.22
CA ILE A 180 -14.53 -0.36 -26.19
C ILE A 180 -13.56 -1.26 -25.44
N GLU A 181 -13.67 -2.58 -25.62
CA GLU A 181 -12.74 -3.52 -25.03
C GLU A 181 -11.41 -3.54 -25.80
N ILE A 182 -10.29 -3.56 -25.09
CA ILE A 182 -8.96 -3.64 -25.71
C ILE A 182 -8.72 -5.06 -26.24
N GLN A 183 -8.33 -5.16 -27.52
CA GLN A 183 -8.16 -6.40 -28.25
C GLN A 183 -6.79 -6.48 -28.95
N GLY A 184 -6.38 -7.68 -29.36
CA GLY A 184 -5.15 -7.91 -30.14
C GLY A 184 -3.97 -8.48 -29.35
N PHE A 185 -4.05 -8.50 -28.01
CA PHE A 185 -3.23 -9.40 -27.20
C PHE A 185 -3.82 -10.83 -27.21
N PRO A 186 -3.02 -11.89 -26.94
CA PRO A 186 -3.52 -13.27 -27.01
C PRO A 186 -4.52 -13.63 -25.90
N ASP A 187 -5.39 -14.59 -26.19
CA ASP A 187 -6.35 -15.13 -25.21
C ASP A 187 -5.65 -15.66 -23.95
N GLY A 188 -6.31 -15.50 -22.80
CA GLY A 188 -5.77 -15.90 -21.50
C GLY A 188 -4.66 -14.99 -20.94
N ALA A 189 -4.27 -13.93 -21.64
CA ALA A 189 -3.24 -12.99 -21.16
C ALA A 189 -3.59 -12.37 -19.80
N LYS A 190 -2.64 -12.48 -18.86
CA LYS A 190 -2.67 -11.88 -17.52
C LYS A 190 -2.03 -10.49 -17.61
N LEU A 191 -2.85 -9.43 -17.45
CA LEU A 191 -2.45 -8.04 -17.70
C LEU A 191 -1.93 -7.34 -16.43
N ASN A 192 -0.84 -6.59 -16.55
CA ASN A 192 -0.18 -5.89 -15.43
C ASN A 192 0.32 -4.49 -15.81
N PHE A 193 0.53 -3.61 -14.81
CA PHE A 193 1.15 -2.28 -14.95
C PHE A 193 0.48 -1.35 -15.99
N VAL A 194 -0.85 -1.31 -16.03
CA VAL A 194 -1.62 -0.45 -16.95
C VAL A 194 -1.46 1.03 -16.60
N THR A 195 -1.00 1.85 -17.54
CA THR A 195 -0.79 3.30 -17.37
C THR A 195 -1.01 4.08 -18.67
N TRP A 196 -1.43 5.34 -18.56
CA TRP A 196 -1.73 6.24 -19.68
C TRP A 196 -0.48 7.00 -20.16
N SER A 197 -0.40 7.30 -21.46
CA SER A 197 0.47 8.38 -21.98
C SER A 197 0.02 9.74 -21.41
N GLN A 198 0.92 10.73 -21.38
CA GLN A 198 0.59 12.02 -20.74
C GLN A 198 -0.54 12.78 -21.47
N ASP A 199 -0.70 12.54 -22.77
CA ASP A 199 -1.77 13.04 -23.63
C ASP A 199 -3.02 12.15 -23.68
N GLY A 200 -3.04 11.01 -22.99
CA GLY A 200 -4.20 10.12 -22.89
C GLY A 200 -4.54 9.28 -24.13
N LYS A 201 -3.75 9.35 -25.21
CA LYS A 201 -4.04 8.61 -26.47
C LYS A 201 -3.58 7.16 -26.47
N HIS A 202 -2.65 6.81 -25.59
CA HIS A 202 -2.07 5.47 -25.54
C HIS A 202 -2.12 4.89 -24.13
N LEU A 203 -2.24 3.56 -24.06
CA LEU A 203 -2.11 2.79 -22.83
C LEU A 203 -0.89 1.88 -22.94
N ALA A 204 0.08 2.05 -22.04
CA ALA A 204 1.16 1.08 -21.86
C ALA A 204 0.76 0.09 -20.77
N PHE A 205 1.03 -1.20 -21.01
CA PHE A 205 0.82 -2.27 -20.05
C PHE A 205 1.79 -3.42 -20.33
N SER A 206 1.77 -4.44 -19.49
CA SER A 206 2.51 -5.68 -19.71
C SER A 206 1.56 -6.88 -19.70
N ILE A 207 1.93 -7.92 -20.42
CA ILE A 207 1.21 -9.20 -20.41
C ILE A 207 2.15 -10.32 -19.98
N ARG A 208 1.62 -11.31 -19.26
CA ARG A 208 2.17 -12.67 -19.19
C ARG A 208 1.14 -13.70 -19.64
N ILE A 209 1.61 -14.82 -20.14
CA ILE A 209 0.78 -15.96 -20.54
C ILE A 209 1.36 -17.21 -19.88
N ASP A 210 0.51 -18.11 -19.44
CA ASP A 210 0.95 -19.36 -18.83
C ASP A 210 1.43 -20.32 -19.91
N ALA A 211 2.68 -20.73 -19.78
CA ALA A 211 3.28 -21.72 -20.63
C ALA A 211 3.02 -23.09 -20.05
N GLU A 212 2.20 -23.89 -20.73
CA GLU A 212 1.94 -25.30 -20.39
C GLU A 212 3.26 -26.08 -20.42
N ASP A 213 3.95 -26.08 -21.58
CA ASP A 213 5.29 -26.66 -21.71
C ASP A 213 6.26 -25.76 -22.52
N SER A 214 7.39 -25.42 -21.88
CA SER A 214 8.60 -24.79 -22.44
C SER A 214 8.62 -23.34 -22.96
N SER A 215 7.48 -22.68 -23.27
CA SER A 215 7.52 -21.22 -23.55
C SER A 215 7.76 -20.41 -22.25
N SER A 216 8.24 -19.16 -22.36
CA SER A 216 8.57 -18.36 -21.17
C SER A 216 7.41 -17.48 -20.72
N SER A 217 6.87 -17.71 -19.52
CA SER A 217 5.85 -16.85 -18.87
C SER A 217 6.37 -15.48 -18.38
N LYS A 218 7.50 -15.02 -18.93
CA LYS A 218 8.08 -13.70 -18.69
C LYS A 218 7.20 -12.60 -19.28
N LEU A 219 7.24 -11.42 -18.67
CA LEU A 219 6.39 -10.30 -19.10
C LEU A 219 6.94 -9.65 -20.37
N ARG A 220 6.05 -9.26 -21.29
CA ARG A 220 6.37 -8.37 -22.42
C ARG A 220 5.55 -7.09 -22.31
N VAL A 221 6.13 -5.95 -22.71
CA VAL A 221 5.43 -4.65 -22.74
C VAL A 221 4.63 -4.53 -24.04
N TRP A 222 3.39 -4.04 -23.90
CA TRP A 222 2.42 -3.80 -24.96
C TRP A 222 1.92 -2.37 -24.89
N VAL A 223 1.50 -1.84 -26.04
CA VAL A 223 0.80 -0.56 -26.15
C VAL A 223 -0.54 -0.78 -26.85
N ALA A 224 -1.58 -0.11 -26.35
CA ALA A 224 -2.86 0.03 -27.05
C ALA A 224 -3.13 1.49 -27.43
N ASP A 225 -3.73 1.64 -28.62
CA ASP A 225 -4.37 2.87 -29.07
C ASP A 225 -5.77 2.97 -28.41
N VAL A 226 -6.07 4.13 -27.82
CA VAL A 226 -7.24 4.33 -26.94
C VAL A 226 -8.54 4.49 -27.73
N ASP A 227 -8.52 5.11 -28.90
CA ASP A 227 -9.73 5.40 -29.69
C ASP A 227 -10.17 4.18 -30.52
N THR A 228 -9.24 3.28 -30.88
CA THR A 228 -9.53 2.04 -31.64
C THR A 228 -9.52 0.77 -30.79
N GLY A 229 -9.04 0.81 -29.55
CA GLY A 229 -8.92 -0.35 -28.66
C GLY A 229 -7.86 -1.37 -29.09
N LYS A 230 -6.99 -1.06 -30.06
CA LYS A 230 -6.06 -2.03 -30.65
C LYS A 230 -4.72 -2.07 -29.91
N ALA A 231 -4.42 -3.23 -29.32
CA ALA A 231 -3.16 -3.52 -28.67
C ALA A 231 -2.14 -4.19 -29.62
N ARG A 232 -0.86 -3.92 -29.38
CA ARG A 232 0.30 -4.57 -30.03
C ARG A 232 1.50 -4.65 -29.09
N PRO A 233 2.48 -5.53 -29.34
CA PRO A 233 3.77 -5.47 -28.66
C PRO A 233 4.43 -4.09 -28.83
N LEU A 234 5.11 -3.62 -27.79
CA LEU A 234 5.96 -2.42 -27.88
C LEU A 234 7.28 -2.73 -28.60
N PHE A 235 7.90 -3.87 -28.26
CA PHE A 235 9.10 -4.36 -28.91
C PHE A 235 8.77 -5.20 -30.15
N GLN A 236 9.50 -4.96 -31.26
CA GLN A 236 9.42 -5.80 -32.46
C GLN A 236 10.11 -7.17 -32.24
N SER A 237 11.15 -7.23 -31.39
CA SER A 237 11.81 -8.48 -31.00
C SER A 237 11.00 -9.24 -29.96
N PRO A 238 10.75 -10.55 -30.13
CA PRO A 238 10.08 -11.38 -29.13
C PRO A 238 10.96 -11.69 -27.92
N ASP A 239 12.29 -11.54 -28.04
CA ASP A 239 13.26 -11.97 -27.03
C ASP A 239 13.55 -10.91 -25.96
N ILE A 240 12.97 -9.71 -26.10
CA ILE A 240 13.04 -8.66 -25.08
C ILE A 240 11.90 -8.87 -24.08
N TYR A 241 12.27 -9.08 -22.82
CA TYR A 241 11.35 -9.28 -21.70
C TYR A 241 11.53 -8.21 -20.63
N LEU A 242 10.43 -7.83 -20.01
CA LEU A 242 10.39 -6.89 -18.88
C LEU A 242 11.01 -7.55 -17.64
N ASN A 243 11.90 -6.84 -16.96
CA ASN A 243 12.29 -7.16 -15.60
C ASN A 243 11.39 -6.36 -14.63
N ALA A 244 10.61 -7.06 -13.80
CA ALA A 244 9.69 -6.45 -12.84
C ALA A 244 9.99 -6.88 -11.39
N ILE A 245 11.27 -6.89 -11.01
CA ILE A 245 11.69 -6.97 -9.59
C ILE A 245 11.51 -5.61 -8.91
N PHE A 246 11.82 -4.48 -9.56
CA PHE A 246 11.59 -3.14 -9.04
C PHE A 246 10.66 -2.36 -9.99
N ASP A 247 10.94 -1.08 -10.24
CA ASP A 247 10.28 -0.31 -11.29
C ASP A 247 10.45 -1.00 -12.65
N ASN A 248 9.44 -0.84 -13.50
CA ASN A 248 9.22 -1.66 -14.69
C ASN A 248 9.29 -0.84 -15.98
N PHE A 249 8.44 0.18 -16.13
CA PHE A 249 8.57 1.17 -17.20
C PHE A 249 7.87 2.50 -16.84
N VAL A 250 8.33 3.58 -17.43
CA VAL A 250 7.74 4.93 -17.28
C VAL A 250 7.68 5.65 -18.63
N TRP A 251 6.62 6.42 -18.85
CA TRP A 251 6.55 7.35 -19.99
C TRP A 251 7.52 8.50 -19.73
N VAL A 252 8.42 8.76 -20.68
CA VAL A 252 9.35 9.92 -20.62
C VAL A 252 8.87 11.09 -21.48
N ASN A 253 7.92 10.82 -22.39
CA ASN A 253 7.11 11.76 -23.15
C ASN A 253 5.89 11.01 -23.73
N ASN A 254 5.06 11.65 -24.56
CA ASN A 254 3.84 11.06 -25.16
C ASN A 254 4.07 9.87 -26.12
N SER A 255 5.29 9.63 -26.56
CA SER A 255 5.64 8.66 -27.62
C SER A 255 6.82 7.75 -27.27
N THR A 256 7.36 7.83 -26.06
CA THR A 256 8.57 7.09 -25.64
C THR A 256 8.43 6.60 -24.20
N LEU A 257 8.83 5.34 -23.98
CA LEU A 257 8.88 4.67 -22.69
C LEU A 257 10.34 4.36 -22.34
N LEU A 258 10.75 4.58 -21.09
CA LEU A 258 11.96 3.97 -20.52
C LEU A 258 11.54 2.66 -19.84
N VAL A 259 12.21 1.56 -20.19
CA VAL A 259 11.83 0.19 -19.81
C VAL A 259 13.00 -0.54 -19.14
N CYS A 260 12.77 -1.15 -17.98
CA CYS A 260 13.66 -2.10 -17.34
C CYS A 260 13.55 -3.47 -18.03
N THR A 261 14.52 -3.84 -18.87
CA THR A 261 14.52 -5.15 -19.55
C THR A 261 15.44 -6.15 -18.84
N ILE A 262 15.18 -7.44 -19.03
CA ILE A 262 16.14 -8.49 -18.67
C ILE A 262 17.33 -8.39 -19.66
N PRO A 263 18.59 -8.29 -19.20
CA PRO A 263 19.73 -8.20 -20.11
C PRO A 263 19.81 -9.40 -21.06
N LEU A 264 19.94 -9.15 -22.36
CA LEU A 264 19.94 -10.19 -23.41
C LEU A 264 21.06 -11.22 -23.22
N LEU A 265 22.21 -10.81 -22.69
CA LEU A 265 23.40 -11.65 -22.47
C LEU A 265 23.46 -12.29 -21.07
N ARG A 266 22.37 -12.28 -20.28
CA ARG A 266 22.39 -12.74 -18.88
C ARG A 266 22.74 -14.23 -18.71
N GLY A 267 22.35 -15.08 -19.65
CA GLY A 267 22.56 -16.53 -19.56
C GLY A 267 21.66 -17.24 -18.52
N ASP A 268 22.12 -18.41 -18.07
CA ASP A 268 21.48 -19.26 -17.06
C ASP A 268 21.56 -18.67 -15.64
N PRO A 269 20.66 -19.05 -14.71
CA PRO A 269 20.82 -18.71 -13.30
C PRO A 269 22.09 -19.33 -12.69
N PRO A 270 22.72 -18.65 -11.70
CA PRO A 270 23.80 -19.24 -10.90
C PRO A 270 23.45 -20.62 -10.36
N LYS A 271 24.45 -21.49 -10.23
CA LYS A 271 24.29 -22.86 -9.69
C LYS A 271 24.88 -22.91 -8.29
N LYS A 272 24.08 -23.34 -7.29
CA LYS A 272 24.55 -23.36 -5.90
C LYS A 272 25.72 -24.33 -5.75
N PRO A 273 26.88 -23.90 -5.25
CA PRO A 273 28.05 -24.76 -5.16
C PRO A 273 27.83 -25.85 -4.11
N LEU A 274 28.28 -27.08 -4.41
CA LEU A 274 28.17 -28.24 -3.50
C LEU A 274 29.00 -28.07 -2.22
N VAL A 275 30.05 -27.24 -2.28
CA VAL A 275 30.91 -26.87 -1.16
C VAL A 275 30.90 -25.33 -1.09
N PRO A 276 30.49 -24.71 0.03
CA PRO A 276 30.57 -23.26 0.20
C PRO A 276 32.01 -22.75 0.04
N LEU A 277 32.19 -21.58 -0.58
CA LEU A 277 33.52 -20.99 -0.85
C LEU A 277 34.30 -20.69 0.44
N GLY A 278 33.60 -20.43 1.55
CA GLY A 278 34.18 -20.30 2.88
C GLY A 278 33.13 -20.35 3.99
N PRO A 279 33.56 -20.32 5.27
CA PRO A 279 32.66 -20.11 6.39
C PRO A 279 32.15 -18.66 6.39
N LYS A 280 30.89 -18.46 6.79
CA LYS A 280 30.32 -17.12 6.97
C LYS A 280 30.96 -16.42 8.17
N MET A 281 31.99 -15.62 7.92
CA MET A 281 32.70 -14.87 8.96
C MET A 281 31.91 -13.62 9.36
N GLN A 282 31.68 -13.45 10.66
CA GLN A 282 31.19 -12.22 11.28
C GLN A 282 32.12 -11.89 12.44
N SER A 283 32.75 -10.71 12.41
CA SER A 283 33.62 -10.24 13.50
C SER A 283 32.89 -9.21 14.35
N ASN A 284 32.97 -9.38 15.67
CA ASN A 284 32.54 -8.42 16.68
C ASN A 284 33.74 -7.70 17.34
N GLU A 285 34.96 -7.81 16.77
CA GLU A 285 36.20 -7.29 17.37
C GLU A 285 36.17 -5.76 17.55
N LYS A 286 35.46 -5.04 16.69
CA LYS A 286 35.18 -3.60 16.81
C LYS A 286 34.27 -3.23 17.99
N ARG A 287 33.48 -4.21 18.49
CA ARG A 287 32.49 -4.08 19.58
C ARG A 287 31.31 -3.14 19.28
N ASP A 288 31.03 -2.86 18.01
CA ASP A 288 29.87 -2.08 17.57
C ASP A 288 28.56 -2.82 17.95
N ILE A 289 27.73 -2.24 18.82
CA ILE A 289 26.45 -2.82 19.25
C ILE A 289 25.36 -2.49 18.22
N ILE A 290 25.40 -3.17 17.08
CA ILE A 290 24.40 -3.02 16.01
C ILE A 290 23.14 -3.82 16.38
N GLN A 291 22.11 -3.11 16.87
CA GLN A 291 20.77 -3.67 17.06
C GLN A 291 19.97 -3.54 15.76
N VAL A 292 19.57 -4.65 15.15
CA VAL A 292 18.65 -4.69 14.01
C VAL A 292 17.28 -5.24 14.41
N ARG A 293 16.24 -4.85 13.65
CA ARG A 293 14.91 -5.49 13.74
C ARG A 293 14.97 -6.87 13.04
N THR A 294 14.13 -7.82 13.47
CA THR A 294 14.02 -9.11 12.79
C THR A 294 13.42 -8.95 11.40
N PHE A 295 14.20 -9.24 10.36
CA PHE A 295 13.75 -9.28 8.97
C PHE A 295 13.58 -10.73 8.49
N GLN A 296 12.82 -10.94 7.41
CA GLN A 296 12.56 -12.23 6.79
C GLN A 296 13.11 -12.28 5.36
N ASP A 297 13.24 -13.48 4.79
CA ASP A 297 13.59 -13.73 3.38
C ASP A 297 14.91 -13.03 2.93
N LEU A 298 15.86 -12.90 3.85
CA LEU A 298 17.18 -12.31 3.63
C LEU A 298 18.12 -13.20 2.80
N LEU A 299 19.18 -12.59 2.26
CA LEU A 299 20.31 -13.30 1.68
C LEU A 299 21.03 -14.14 2.76
N LYS A 300 21.48 -15.34 2.41
CA LYS A 300 22.10 -16.30 3.35
C LYS A 300 23.61 -16.40 3.17
N ASP A 301 24.05 -16.44 1.92
CA ASP A 301 25.42 -16.70 1.46
C ASP A 301 25.70 -16.00 0.11
N GLU A 302 26.94 -16.06 -0.39
CA GLU A 302 27.37 -15.41 -1.64
C GLU A 302 26.58 -15.86 -2.87
N TYR A 303 26.09 -17.12 -2.90
CA TYR A 303 25.21 -17.59 -3.97
C TYR A 303 23.86 -16.86 -3.96
N ASP A 304 23.31 -16.55 -2.79
CA ASP A 304 22.10 -15.72 -2.73
C ASP A 304 22.38 -14.29 -3.25
N GLU A 305 23.60 -13.73 -3.09
CA GLU A 305 23.98 -12.45 -3.71
C GLU A 305 24.01 -12.55 -5.24
N ASP A 306 24.66 -13.58 -5.78
CA ASP A 306 24.75 -13.81 -7.23
C ASP A 306 23.36 -14.06 -7.85
N LEU A 307 22.49 -14.78 -7.12
CA LEU A 307 21.12 -15.05 -7.55
C LEU A 307 20.24 -13.78 -7.46
N PHE A 308 20.48 -12.91 -6.47
CA PHE A 308 19.84 -11.59 -6.39
C PHE A 308 20.25 -10.72 -7.58
N ASP A 309 21.55 -10.62 -7.90
CA ASP A 309 22.04 -9.89 -9.07
C ASP A 309 21.46 -10.45 -10.36
N TYR A 310 21.42 -11.78 -10.52
CA TYR A 310 20.81 -12.44 -11.69
C TYR A 310 19.35 -12.01 -11.90
N TYR A 311 18.49 -12.07 -10.86
CA TYR A 311 17.09 -11.69 -11.04
C TYR A 311 16.86 -10.18 -11.10
N ALA A 312 17.62 -9.39 -10.35
CA ALA A 312 17.35 -7.96 -10.13
C ALA A 312 18.12 -7.02 -11.07
N THR A 313 19.17 -7.47 -11.75
CA THR A 313 19.85 -6.67 -12.78
C THR A 313 18.94 -6.43 -13.98
N THR A 314 18.84 -5.17 -14.40
CA THR A 314 18.08 -4.74 -15.58
C THR A 314 19.01 -3.99 -16.54
N GLN A 315 18.74 -4.09 -17.84
CA GLN A 315 19.23 -3.13 -18.83
C GLN A 315 18.13 -2.09 -19.01
N LEU A 316 18.46 -0.79 -18.91
CA LEU A 316 17.48 0.25 -19.23
C LEU A 316 17.45 0.47 -20.74
N VAL A 317 16.24 0.63 -21.28
CA VAL A 317 16.00 0.74 -22.72
C VAL A 317 14.94 1.79 -22.99
N LEU A 318 15.27 2.82 -23.76
CA LEU A 318 14.28 3.72 -24.34
C LEU A 318 13.65 3.06 -25.56
N VAL A 319 12.32 3.11 -25.64
CA VAL A 319 11.54 2.56 -26.74
C VAL A 319 10.48 3.56 -27.18
N SER A 320 10.54 3.95 -28.44
CA SER A 320 9.52 4.79 -29.07
C SER A 320 8.37 3.94 -29.63
N LEU A 321 7.18 4.54 -29.79
CA LEU A 321 5.99 3.81 -30.23
C LEU A 321 6.08 3.22 -31.65
N ASP A 322 6.99 3.71 -32.49
CA ASP A 322 7.34 3.12 -33.79
C ASP A 322 8.12 1.79 -33.69
N GLY A 323 8.65 1.47 -32.51
CA GLY A 323 9.55 0.34 -32.27
C GLY A 323 11.04 0.69 -32.36
N THR A 324 11.42 1.97 -32.43
CA THR A 324 12.81 2.40 -32.31
C THR A 324 13.32 2.17 -30.88
N VAL A 325 14.49 1.54 -30.74
CA VAL A 325 15.07 1.06 -29.46
C VAL A 325 16.47 1.66 -29.24
N LYS A 326 16.76 2.13 -28.03
CA LYS A 326 18.09 2.62 -27.59
C LYS A 326 18.40 2.14 -26.16
N GLU A 327 19.49 1.40 -25.97
CA GLU A 327 19.97 1.01 -24.63
C GLU A 327 20.59 2.21 -23.89
N ILE A 328 20.25 2.36 -22.61
CA ILE A 328 20.69 3.46 -21.73
C ILE A 328 21.46 2.90 -20.53
N GLY A 329 22.68 3.38 -20.31
CA GLY A 329 23.53 2.95 -19.20
C GLY A 329 23.99 1.48 -19.27
N PRO A 330 24.88 1.06 -18.37
CA PRO A 330 25.25 -0.34 -18.22
C PRO A 330 24.13 -1.13 -17.48
N PRO A 331 24.10 -2.47 -17.60
CA PRO A 331 23.22 -3.28 -16.76
C PRO A 331 23.51 -3.07 -15.26
N ALA A 332 22.49 -2.79 -14.46
CA ALA A 332 22.61 -2.64 -13.01
C ALA A 332 21.31 -3.03 -12.28
N VAL A 333 21.35 -3.15 -10.95
CA VAL A 333 20.14 -3.33 -10.12
C VAL A 333 19.43 -1.98 -9.98
N TYR A 334 18.75 -1.54 -11.04
CA TYR A 334 17.94 -0.33 -11.03
C TYR A 334 16.68 -0.51 -10.16
N THR A 335 16.30 0.55 -9.44
CA THR A 335 15.31 0.49 -8.34
C THR A 335 14.24 1.57 -8.36
N SER A 336 14.50 2.75 -8.94
CA SER A 336 13.45 3.69 -9.34
C SER A 336 13.81 4.44 -10.61
N LEU A 337 12.78 4.80 -11.40
CA LEU A 337 12.88 5.59 -12.62
C LEU A 337 11.90 6.77 -12.53
N ASP A 338 12.38 7.96 -12.18
CA ASP A 338 11.53 9.12 -11.88
C ASP A 338 11.79 10.25 -12.91
N PRO A 339 10.95 10.43 -13.96
CA PRO A 339 11.08 11.53 -14.91
C PRO A 339 10.85 12.91 -14.29
N SER A 340 11.50 13.95 -14.82
CA SER A 340 11.34 15.33 -14.37
C SER A 340 9.99 15.93 -14.84
N PRO A 341 9.43 16.92 -14.11
CA PRO A 341 8.13 17.55 -14.44
C PRO A 341 8.08 18.27 -15.80
N ASP A 342 9.19 18.34 -16.52
CA ASP A 342 9.38 19.05 -17.77
C ASP A 342 10.01 18.18 -18.88
N GLU A 343 9.94 16.84 -18.72
CA GLU A 343 10.35 15.82 -19.72
C GLU A 343 11.82 15.94 -20.21
N LYS A 344 12.71 16.60 -19.46
CA LYS A 344 14.13 16.77 -19.80
C LYS A 344 15.08 15.79 -19.12
N TYR A 345 14.78 15.41 -17.88
CA TYR A 345 15.65 14.58 -17.06
C TYR A 345 14.91 13.37 -16.47
N ILE A 346 15.68 12.41 -16.00
CA ILE A 346 15.23 11.25 -15.23
C ILE A 346 16.16 11.11 -14.03
N LEU A 347 15.58 11.06 -12.84
CA LEU A 347 16.26 10.69 -11.61
C LEU A 347 16.25 9.16 -11.55
N ILE A 348 17.44 8.56 -11.58
CA ILE A 348 17.60 7.10 -11.64
C ILE A 348 18.31 6.64 -10.37
N SER A 349 17.74 5.62 -9.73
CA SER A 349 18.29 5.03 -8.51
C SER A 349 18.70 3.58 -8.73
N SER A 350 19.91 3.18 -8.34
CA SER A 350 20.41 1.80 -8.44
C SER A 350 20.93 1.29 -7.09
N ILE A 351 21.03 -0.02 -6.95
CA ILE A 351 21.68 -0.72 -5.83
C ILE A 351 22.97 -1.40 -6.34
N HIS A 352 23.98 -1.50 -5.49
CA HIS A 352 25.24 -2.20 -5.78
C HIS A 352 25.81 -2.89 -4.53
N ARG A 353 26.77 -3.81 -4.74
CA ARG A 353 27.50 -4.49 -3.67
C ARG A 353 28.41 -3.52 -2.88
N PRO A 354 28.81 -3.84 -1.63
CA PRO A 354 28.49 -5.07 -0.87
C PRO A 354 27.04 -5.12 -0.38
N TYR A 355 26.43 -6.30 -0.43
CA TYR A 355 25.12 -6.54 0.15
C TYR A 355 25.22 -6.96 1.62
N SER A 356 24.10 -7.31 2.24
CA SER A 356 24.07 -7.82 3.61
C SER A 356 23.12 -9.00 3.76
N PHE A 357 23.52 -9.85 4.71
CA PHE A 357 22.78 -11.04 5.14
C PHE A 357 21.94 -10.82 6.41
N ILE A 358 21.92 -9.60 6.98
CA ILE A 358 21.15 -9.26 8.18
C ILE A 358 20.08 -8.18 7.97
N VAL A 359 20.04 -7.57 6.77
CA VAL A 359 19.09 -6.53 6.39
C VAL A 359 18.60 -6.67 4.94
N PRO A 360 17.39 -6.19 4.58
CA PRO A 360 16.83 -6.33 3.22
C PRO A 360 17.48 -5.39 2.19
N CYS A 361 17.16 -5.53 0.90
CA CYS A 361 17.73 -4.68 -0.17
C CYS A 361 17.42 -3.19 0.03
N GLY A 362 16.30 -2.87 0.70
CA GLY A 362 16.01 -1.54 1.27
C GLY A 362 16.90 -1.16 2.46
N ARG A 363 18.16 -1.62 2.46
CA ARG A 363 19.31 -1.29 3.31
C ARG A 363 20.66 -1.40 2.56
N PHE A 364 20.72 -1.87 1.30
CA PHE A 364 21.97 -2.06 0.53
C PHE A 364 22.50 -0.76 -0.10
N PRO A 365 23.80 -0.62 -0.42
CA PRO A 365 24.36 0.57 -1.07
C PRO A 365 23.52 1.03 -2.26
N ARG A 366 23.20 2.32 -2.30
CA ARG A 366 22.31 2.93 -3.29
C ARG A 366 22.96 4.16 -3.90
N GLN A 367 23.23 4.09 -5.19
CA GLN A 367 23.60 5.23 -6.00
C GLN A 367 22.34 5.94 -6.52
N VAL A 368 22.39 7.27 -6.64
CA VAL A 368 21.33 8.07 -7.26
C VAL A 368 21.96 9.11 -8.18
N GLY A 369 21.50 9.17 -9.43
CA GLY A 369 22.03 10.08 -10.45
C GLY A 369 20.94 10.70 -11.32
N VAL A 370 21.27 11.86 -11.88
CA VAL A 370 20.47 12.58 -12.88
C VAL A 370 20.96 12.18 -14.27
N TRP A 371 20.01 11.85 -15.14
CA TRP A 371 20.21 11.55 -16.55
C TRP A 371 19.29 12.44 -17.38
N THR A 372 19.59 12.67 -18.67
CA THR A 372 18.63 13.26 -19.61
C THR A 372 17.54 12.24 -19.99
N THR A 373 16.41 12.68 -20.55
CA THR A 373 15.37 11.77 -21.07
C THR A 373 15.78 11.02 -22.35
N ASP A 374 16.85 11.43 -23.03
CA ASP A 374 17.51 10.62 -24.05
C ASP A 374 18.59 9.67 -23.47
N GLY A 375 18.86 9.73 -22.16
CA GLY A 375 19.70 8.77 -21.44
C GLY A 375 21.20 9.07 -21.43
N ILE A 376 21.59 10.35 -21.48
CA ILE A 376 22.95 10.81 -21.18
C ILE A 376 23.08 11.03 -19.66
N PHE A 377 24.15 10.54 -19.04
CA PHE A 377 24.43 10.80 -17.62
C PHE A 377 24.84 12.26 -17.40
N VAL A 378 24.18 12.95 -16.47
CA VAL A 378 24.41 14.37 -16.16
C VAL A 378 25.30 14.50 -14.92
N ARG A 379 24.86 13.95 -13.78
CA ARG A 379 25.66 13.91 -12.54
C ARG A 379 25.17 12.86 -11.54
N GLU A 380 26.05 12.44 -10.66
CA GLU A 380 25.68 11.77 -9.42
C GLU A 380 25.12 12.79 -8.41
N LEU A 381 24.16 12.37 -7.61
CA LEU A 381 23.72 13.10 -6.41
C LEU A 381 24.36 12.50 -5.15
N CYS A 382 24.40 11.17 -5.06
CA CYS A 382 25.05 10.43 -3.97
C CYS A 382 25.24 8.93 -4.27
N ASP A 383 26.37 8.36 -3.83
CA ASP A 383 26.46 6.99 -3.31
C ASP A 383 26.11 7.00 -1.82
N LEU A 384 25.10 6.22 -1.42
CA LEU A 384 24.64 6.08 -0.05
C LEU A 384 24.91 4.64 0.45
N PRO A 385 25.87 4.39 1.35
CA PRO A 385 26.38 3.03 1.62
C PRO A 385 25.51 2.10 2.50
N LEU A 386 25.99 0.86 2.72
CA LEU A 386 25.31 -0.30 3.33
C LEU A 386 24.84 -0.09 4.78
N ALA A 387 23.54 -0.14 5.02
CA ALA A 387 22.88 0.38 6.22
C ALA A 387 22.47 -0.67 7.26
N GLU A 388 23.45 -1.26 7.93
CA GLU A 388 23.23 -2.16 9.06
C GLU A 388 22.98 -1.42 10.39
N ASP A 389 23.61 -0.27 10.59
CA ASP A 389 23.66 0.46 11.87
C ASP A 389 22.47 1.41 12.14
N ILE A 390 21.30 1.24 11.51
CA ILE A 390 20.12 2.05 11.89
C ILE A 390 19.67 1.68 13.31
N PRO A 391 19.61 2.62 14.27
CA PRO A 391 19.03 2.36 15.57
C PRO A 391 17.58 1.88 15.46
N ILE A 392 17.20 0.90 16.29
CA ILE A 392 15.84 0.34 16.28
C ILE A 392 14.75 1.32 16.73
N ALA A 393 15.13 2.44 17.36
CA ALA A 393 14.21 3.47 17.87
C ALA A 393 13.37 4.05 16.73
N PHE A 394 12.07 4.25 16.98
CA PHE A 394 11.17 4.86 16.00
C PHE A 394 11.66 6.27 15.61
N ASN A 395 11.43 6.64 14.35
CA ASN A 395 11.98 7.84 13.70
C ASN A 395 13.51 7.86 13.46
N SER A 396 14.25 6.77 13.64
CA SER A 396 15.67 6.66 13.22
C SER A 396 15.80 6.42 11.70
N VAL A 397 16.77 7.07 11.03
CA VAL A 397 16.81 7.24 9.54
C VAL A 397 18.21 7.46 8.95
N ARG A 398 18.38 7.25 7.63
CA ARG A 398 19.64 7.47 6.86
C ARG A 398 20.38 8.76 7.19
N LYS A 399 21.69 8.62 7.43
CA LYS A 399 22.74 9.66 7.34
C LYS A 399 22.93 10.03 5.86
N GLY A 400 23.11 11.30 5.57
CA GLY A 400 23.12 11.81 4.18
C GLY A 400 21.72 11.84 3.55
N MET A 401 21.70 11.98 2.23
CA MET A 401 20.49 12.31 1.45
C MET A 401 19.38 11.26 1.58
N ARG A 402 18.18 11.71 1.97
CA ARG A 402 16.93 10.93 2.01
C ARG A 402 15.87 11.55 1.14
N SER A 403 14.94 10.70 0.69
CA SER A 403 13.70 11.15 0.05
C SER A 403 13.97 12.12 -1.11
N ILE A 404 14.99 11.81 -1.91
CA ILE A 404 15.38 12.57 -3.10
C ILE A 404 14.27 12.42 -4.13
N ASN A 405 13.67 13.53 -4.56
CA ASN A 405 12.54 13.57 -5.50
C ASN A 405 12.60 14.86 -6.34
N TRP A 406 11.82 14.90 -7.43
CA TRP A 406 11.52 16.15 -8.14
C TRP A 406 10.41 16.95 -7.44
N ARG A 407 10.54 18.28 -7.42
CA ARG A 407 9.46 19.21 -7.09
C ARG A 407 8.33 19.05 -8.10
N SER A 408 7.20 18.49 -7.69
CA SER A 408 6.08 18.17 -8.60
C SER A 408 5.49 19.41 -9.30
N ASP A 409 5.74 20.59 -8.77
CA ASP A 409 5.29 21.89 -9.23
C ASP A 409 6.33 22.68 -10.05
N LYS A 410 7.59 22.22 -10.17
CA LYS A 410 8.68 23.03 -10.72
C LYS A 410 9.60 22.24 -11.67
N PRO A 411 9.77 22.68 -12.94
CA PRO A 411 10.69 22.08 -13.90
C PRO A 411 12.07 21.78 -13.33
N SER A 412 12.63 20.61 -13.66
CA SER A 412 14.02 20.22 -13.39
C SER A 412 14.55 20.47 -11.96
N THR A 413 13.69 20.62 -10.94
CA THR A 413 14.13 21.02 -9.59
C THR A 413 14.04 19.85 -8.61
N LEU A 414 15.16 19.49 -8.00
CA LEU A 414 15.29 18.42 -7.00
C LEU A 414 15.02 18.94 -5.59
N TYR A 415 14.62 18.04 -4.70
CA TYR A 415 14.66 18.25 -3.25
C TYR A 415 14.93 16.95 -2.49
N TRP A 416 15.46 17.07 -1.27
CA TRP A 416 15.76 15.95 -0.37
C TRP A 416 15.80 16.39 1.09
N ALA A 417 15.90 15.44 2.03
CA ALA A 417 16.06 15.72 3.46
C ALA A 417 17.32 15.06 4.04
N GLU A 418 17.96 15.70 5.02
CA GLU A 418 19.13 15.17 5.73
C GLU A 418 18.98 15.30 7.24
N THR A 419 19.44 14.29 7.98
CA THR A 419 19.32 14.27 9.45
C THR A 419 20.50 14.97 10.11
N GLN A 420 20.21 15.73 11.16
CA GLN A 420 21.17 16.40 12.02
C GLN A 420 21.47 15.60 13.31
N ASP A 421 20.63 14.61 13.66
CA ASP A 421 20.82 13.73 14.84
C ASP A 421 21.72 12.51 14.55
N GLY A 422 22.47 12.53 13.45
CA GLY A 422 23.27 11.39 12.98
C GLY A 422 22.43 10.18 12.57
N GLY A 423 21.09 10.29 12.59
CA GLY A 423 20.14 9.23 12.25
C GLY A 423 19.58 8.49 13.46
N ASP A 424 20.04 8.77 14.68
CA ASP A 424 19.48 8.21 15.92
C ASP A 424 18.43 9.13 16.52
N ALA A 425 17.18 8.66 16.58
CA ALA A 425 16.08 9.40 17.20
C ALA A 425 16.23 9.60 18.73
N LYS A 426 17.23 8.99 19.38
CA LYS A 426 17.60 9.24 20.79
C LYS A 426 18.49 10.46 20.99
N VAL A 427 19.13 10.97 19.94
CA VAL A 427 20.03 12.13 20.03
C VAL A 427 19.19 13.40 19.86
N GLU A 428 19.20 14.26 20.86
CA GLU A 428 18.39 15.48 20.88
C GLU A 428 19.13 16.66 20.24
N VAL A 429 18.53 17.23 19.18
CA VAL A 429 19.05 18.35 18.39
C VAL A 429 17.90 19.21 17.87
N THR A 430 18.19 20.47 17.52
CA THR A 430 17.30 21.31 16.69
C THR A 430 18.15 22.13 15.69
N PRO A 431 17.77 22.19 14.40
CA PRO A 431 16.75 21.35 13.76
C PRO A 431 17.20 19.89 13.70
N ARG A 432 16.25 18.97 13.52
CA ARG A 432 16.47 17.53 13.43
C ARG A 432 16.57 17.02 11.99
N ASP A 433 15.73 17.54 11.10
CA ASP A 433 15.83 17.35 9.65
C ASP A 433 15.98 18.71 8.98
N ILE A 434 16.87 18.79 7.98
CA ILE A 434 16.97 19.93 7.06
C ILE A 434 16.52 19.45 5.68
N ILE A 435 15.67 20.23 5.03
CA ILE A 435 15.21 19.98 3.66
C ILE A 435 15.97 20.91 2.72
N TYR A 436 16.56 20.31 1.68
CA TYR A 436 17.35 20.99 0.67
C TYR A 436 16.64 20.98 -0.69
N THR A 437 16.96 21.94 -1.56
CA THR A 437 16.52 21.98 -2.97
C THR A 437 17.62 22.51 -3.89
N GLN A 438 17.67 22.03 -5.13
CA GLN A 438 18.66 22.42 -6.13
C GLN A 438 18.13 22.15 -7.55
N GLN A 439 18.62 22.86 -8.57
CA GLN A 439 18.37 22.50 -9.97
C GLN A 439 19.02 21.16 -10.35
N ALA A 440 18.48 20.48 -11.38
CA ALA A 440 19.07 19.29 -12.00
C ALA A 440 20.54 19.56 -12.38
N GLU A 441 20.77 20.68 -13.07
CA GLU A 441 22.08 21.25 -13.37
C GLU A 441 22.20 22.61 -12.66
N PRO A 442 22.89 22.70 -11.51
CA PRO A 442 23.15 23.97 -10.82
C PRO A 442 24.26 24.76 -11.53
N VAL A 443 24.34 26.07 -11.27
CA VAL A 443 25.45 26.89 -11.76
C VAL A 443 26.77 26.41 -11.13
N GLN A 444 27.89 26.48 -11.85
CA GLN A 444 29.17 25.96 -11.34
C GLN A 444 29.59 26.66 -10.03
N GLY A 445 29.63 25.89 -8.94
CA GLY A 445 29.93 26.38 -7.58
C GLY A 445 28.70 26.70 -6.73
N GLU A 446 27.49 26.58 -7.27
CA GLU A 446 26.22 26.78 -6.55
C GLU A 446 25.87 25.54 -5.70
N GLY A 447 25.88 25.70 -4.38
CA GLY A 447 25.46 24.67 -3.44
C GLY A 447 23.93 24.47 -3.40
N PRO A 448 23.44 23.44 -2.69
CA PRO A 448 22.02 23.26 -2.46
C PRO A 448 21.47 24.34 -1.50
N GLU A 449 20.27 24.83 -1.79
CA GLU A 449 19.58 25.78 -0.91
C GLU A 449 18.84 25.04 0.21
N ILE A 450 18.81 25.62 1.43
CA ILE A 450 17.92 25.14 2.48
C ILE A 450 16.51 25.65 2.19
N LEU A 451 15.59 24.74 1.91
CA LEU A 451 14.17 25.02 1.72
C LEU A 451 13.46 25.20 3.07
N HIS A 452 13.71 24.29 4.02
CA HIS A 452 13.04 24.31 5.33
C HIS A 452 13.84 23.52 6.39
N LYS A 453 13.48 23.70 7.66
CA LYS A 453 14.11 23.09 8.84
C LYS A 453 13.00 22.58 9.77
N LEU A 454 13.15 21.36 10.27
CA LEU A 454 12.14 20.63 11.06
C LEU A 454 12.72 20.18 12.40
N ASP A 455 11.93 20.19 13.47
CA ASP A 455 12.34 19.74 14.82
C ASP A 455 12.03 18.24 15.05
N LEU A 456 11.02 17.73 14.34
CA LEU A 456 10.63 16.33 14.30
C LEU A 456 11.16 15.69 13.01
N ARG A 457 10.77 14.44 12.70
CA ARG A 457 11.26 13.76 11.49
C ARG A 457 10.40 14.12 10.27
N TYR A 458 11.06 14.41 9.15
CA TYR A 458 10.43 14.67 7.86
C TYR A 458 9.47 13.55 7.43
N GLY A 459 8.25 13.93 7.01
CA GLY A 459 7.16 13.04 6.62
C GLY A 459 6.63 13.20 5.20
N GLY A 460 7.02 14.25 4.47
CA GLY A 460 6.59 14.51 3.09
C GLY A 460 6.48 16.01 2.74
N ILE A 461 6.25 16.32 1.46
CA ILE A 461 5.80 17.63 0.98
C ILE A 461 4.66 17.41 -0.02
N SER A 462 3.58 18.19 0.10
CA SER A 462 2.60 18.39 -0.96
C SER A 462 2.84 19.75 -1.61
N TRP A 463 3.25 19.74 -2.88
CA TRP A 463 3.56 20.94 -3.66
C TRP A 463 2.30 21.58 -4.25
N CYS A 464 2.21 22.91 -4.30
CA CYS A 464 1.22 23.62 -5.12
C CYS A 464 1.94 24.38 -6.25
N ASP A 465 2.78 25.33 -5.84
CA ASP A 465 3.60 26.21 -6.67
C ASP A 465 4.60 26.97 -5.77
N ASP A 466 5.40 27.88 -6.34
CA ASP A 466 6.37 28.69 -5.58
C ASP A 466 5.74 29.62 -4.51
N SER A 467 4.42 29.85 -4.50
CA SER A 467 3.73 30.57 -3.41
C SER A 467 3.31 29.66 -2.25
N LEU A 468 3.14 28.36 -2.47
CA LEU A 468 2.56 27.44 -1.49
C LEU A 468 3.09 25.99 -1.63
N ALA A 469 3.61 25.45 -0.54
CA ALA A 469 3.69 24.02 -0.31
C ALA A 469 3.37 23.66 1.15
N LEU A 470 2.92 22.43 1.38
CA LEU A 470 2.65 21.88 2.71
C LEU A 470 3.73 20.86 3.08
N VAL A 471 4.52 21.13 4.12
CA VAL A 471 5.57 20.22 4.61
C VAL A 471 5.07 19.50 5.85
N TYR A 472 5.29 18.18 5.91
CA TYR A 472 4.85 17.33 7.02
C TYR A 472 6.04 16.89 7.89
N GLU A 473 5.88 16.93 9.21
CA GLU A 473 6.81 16.33 10.18
C GLU A 473 6.06 15.53 11.25
N SER A 474 6.71 14.50 11.83
CA SER A 474 6.08 13.63 12.82
C SER A 474 7.06 13.00 13.82
N TRP A 475 6.55 12.61 14.99
CA TRP A 475 7.31 11.96 16.05
C TRP A 475 6.50 10.85 16.75
N TYR A 476 6.99 9.61 16.72
CA TYR A 476 6.25 8.44 17.20
C TYR A 476 6.09 8.41 18.72
N LYS A 477 7.13 8.81 19.48
CA LYS A 477 7.10 8.74 20.96
C LYS A 477 5.95 9.58 21.56
N THR A 478 5.73 10.77 20.99
CA THR A 478 4.71 11.72 21.45
C THR A 478 3.44 11.70 20.58
N ARG A 479 3.39 10.81 19.56
CA ARG A 479 2.34 10.75 18.52
C ARG A 479 2.09 12.08 17.80
N ARG A 480 3.02 13.04 17.89
CA ARG A 480 2.84 14.40 17.37
C ARG A 480 3.02 14.42 15.86
N THR A 481 2.12 15.09 15.16
CA THR A 481 2.19 15.37 13.73
C THR A 481 1.95 16.86 13.48
N ARG A 482 2.73 17.44 12.57
CA ARG A 482 2.60 18.85 12.18
C ARG A 482 2.57 18.99 10.66
N THR A 483 1.80 19.98 10.22
CA THR A 483 1.80 20.47 8.83
C THR A 483 2.24 21.93 8.86
N TRP A 484 3.24 22.26 8.05
CA TRP A 484 3.77 23.61 7.86
C TRP A 484 3.36 24.16 6.50
N VAL A 485 2.99 25.44 6.44
CA VAL A 485 2.89 26.21 5.20
C VAL A 485 4.23 26.89 4.93
N ILE A 486 4.76 26.71 3.72
CA ILE A 486 5.93 27.42 3.18
C ILE A 486 5.59 28.04 1.83
N SER A 487 6.37 29.04 1.40
CA SER A 487 6.32 29.62 0.05
C SER A 487 7.65 29.35 -0.68
N PRO A 488 7.77 28.25 -1.44
CA PRO A 488 9.06 27.77 -1.95
C PRO A 488 9.88 28.72 -2.82
N GLY A 489 9.28 29.78 -3.37
CA GLY A 489 9.93 30.79 -4.20
C GLY A 489 10.25 32.13 -3.50
N SER A 490 9.92 32.30 -2.21
CA SER A 490 10.27 33.51 -1.45
C SER A 490 10.90 33.18 -0.11
N LYS A 491 12.04 33.82 0.17
CA LYS A 491 12.75 33.72 1.46
C LYS A 491 12.29 34.75 2.48
N ASP A 492 11.47 35.71 2.05
CA ASP A 492 10.91 36.78 2.88
C ASP A 492 9.64 36.34 3.62
N VAL A 493 8.94 35.32 3.11
CA VAL A 493 7.76 34.72 3.73
C VAL A 493 8.19 33.65 4.73
N ALA A 494 8.10 33.96 6.03
CA ALA A 494 8.42 33.03 7.09
C ALA A 494 7.47 31.80 7.10
N PRO A 495 8.00 30.56 7.15
CA PRO A 495 7.21 29.36 7.40
C PRO A 495 6.34 29.45 8.66
N ARG A 496 5.13 28.90 8.60
CA ARG A 496 4.22 28.81 9.77
C ARG A 496 3.62 27.42 9.91
N ILE A 497 3.34 27.03 11.15
CA ILE A 497 2.53 25.85 11.45
C ILE A 497 1.08 26.13 11.00
N LEU A 498 0.49 25.17 10.30
CA LEU A 498 -0.92 25.14 9.92
C LEU A 498 -1.72 24.24 10.86
N PHE A 499 -1.18 23.05 11.15
CA PHE A 499 -1.77 22.08 12.08
C PHE A 499 -0.66 21.49 12.96
N ASP A 500 -0.95 21.30 14.25
CA ASP A 500 -0.10 20.61 15.23
C ASP A 500 -1.03 19.79 16.13
N ARG A 501 -1.00 18.46 16.01
CA ARG A 501 -1.95 17.56 16.68
C ARG A 501 -1.34 16.20 17.04
N SER A 502 -2.04 15.43 17.87
CA SER A 502 -1.80 13.99 17.97
C SER A 502 -2.28 13.28 16.70
N SER A 503 -1.55 12.29 16.22
CA SER A 503 -1.98 11.38 15.14
C SER A 503 -2.98 10.32 15.62
N GLU A 504 -3.12 10.13 16.92
CA GLU A 504 -4.11 9.21 17.49
C GLU A 504 -5.49 9.86 17.58
N ASP A 505 -5.56 11.17 17.80
CA ASP A 505 -6.79 11.94 17.67
C ASP A 505 -7.21 12.01 16.18
N VAL A 506 -8.35 11.43 15.86
CA VAL A 506 -8.97 11.42 14.53
C VAL A 506 -10.21 12.32 14.46
N TYR A 507 -10.78 12.73 15.59
CA TYR A 507 -11.89 13.70 15.62
C TYR A 507 -11.41 15.11 15.26
N SER A 508 -10.16 15.47 15.56
CA SER A 508 -9.54 16.72 15.08
C SER A 508 -8.85 16.63 13.71
N ASP A 509 -8.98 15.51 12.98
CA ASP A 509 -8.28 15.33 11.70
C ASP A 509 -8.83 16.28 10.62
N PRO A 510 -8.05 17.27 10.13
CA PRO A 510 -8.52 18.22 9.12
C PRO A 510 -8.67 17.56 7.74
N GLY A 511 -8.24 16.31 7.56
CA GLY A 511 -8.16 15.64 6.27
C GLY A 511 -6.84 15.93 5.54
N SER A 512 -6.81 15.60 4.25
CA SER A 512 -5.64 15.80 3.38
C SER A 512 -5.99 16.70 2.19
N PRO A 513 -5.02 17.50 1.67
CA PRO A 513 -5.25 18.30 0.48
C PRO A 513 -5.61 17.41 -0.71
N MET A 514 -6.64 17.77 -1.47
CA MET A 514 -6.86 17.17 -2.77
C MET A 514 -5.76 17.62 -3.73
N MET A 515 -5.24 16.65 -4.49
CA MET A 515 -4.27 16.89 -5.54
C MET A 515 -4.98 16.90 -6.90
N ARG A 516 -4.53 17.78 -7.78
CA ARG A 516 -4.84 17.81 -9.21
C ARG A 516 -3.68 17.27 -10.03
N ARG A 517 -3.95 16.73 -11.22
CA ARG A 517 -2.90 16.44 -12.20
C ARG A 517 -2.44 17.74 -12.88
N THR A 518 -1.18 17.84 -13.26
CA THR A 518 -0.65 18.91 -14.14
C THR A 518 -0.76 18.48 -15.61
N SER A 519 -0.43 19.36 -16.57
CA SER A 519 -0.31 18.96 -17.99
C SER A 519 0.72 17.84 -18.18
N THR A 520 1.88 17.96 -17.55
CA THR A 520 3.03 17.03 -17.61
C THR A 520 2.90 15.78 -16.72
N GLY A 521 1.75 15.59 -16.08
CA GLY A 521 1.41 14.35 -15.39
C GLY A 521 1.93 14.20 -13.96
N THR A 522 2.57 15.22 -13.41
CA THR A 522 2.79 15.34 -11.96
C THR A 522 1.49 15.66 -11.23
N TYR A 523 1.52 15.62 -9.90
CA TYR A 523 0.38 15.98 -9.05
C TYR A 523 0.76 17.12 -8.09
N VAL A 524 -0.09 18.15 -8.05
CA VAL A 524 0.06 19.33 -7.18
C VAL A 524 -1.25 19.63 -6.44
N ILE A 525 -1.22 20.40 -5.36
CA ILE A 525 -2.43 20.75 -4.59
C ILE A 525 -3.42 21.48 -5.50
N ALA A 526 -4.70 21.13 -5.39
CA ALA A 526 -5.79 21.82 -6.04
C ALA A 526 -6.08 23.17 -5.35
N LYS A 527 -5.41 24.23 -5.82
CA LYS A 527 -5.72 25.62 -5.44
C LYS A 527 -7.06 26.03 -6.05
N ILE A 528 -7.97 26.49 -5.20
CA ILE A 528 -9.34 26.88 -5.55
C ILE A 528 -9.52 28.40 -5.43
N LYS A 529 -10.28 28.97 -6.36
CA LYS A 529 -10.79 30.35 -6.32
C LYS A 529 -12.31 30.37 -6.21
N LYS A 530 -12.82 31.36 -5.46
CA LYS A 530 -14.23 31.79 -5.51
C LYS A 530 -14.33 33.01 -6.42
N GLU A 531 -15.50 33.24 -7.00
CA GLU A 531 -15.72 34.43 -7.83
C GLU A 531 -15.79 35.69 -6.95
N ASN A 532 -15.07 36.74 -7.35
CA ASN A 532 -14.96 38.02 -6.60
C ASN A 532 -14.29 37.89 -5.22
N ASP A 533 -13.42 36.90 -5.03
CA ASP A 533 -12.70 36.63 -3.78
C ASP A 533 -11.18 36.56 -4.03
N GLU A 534 -10.39 37.29 -3.24
CA GLU A 534 -8.92 37.28 -3.35
C GLU A 534 -8.28 36.12 -2.58
N GLY A 535 -9.04 35.42 -1.72
CA GLY A 535 -8.59 34.32 -0.89
C GLY A 535 -7.91 33.18 -1.66
N THR A 536 -7.06 32.43 -0.96
CA THR A 536 -6.33 31.29 -1.53
C THR A 536 -6.81 30.02 -0.86
N TYR A 537 -7.72 29.32 -1.52
CA TYR A 537 -8.37 28.14 -0.96
C TYR A 537 -7.71 26.85 -1.42
N ILE A 538 -7.82 25.81 -0.61
CA ILE A 538 -7.53 24.42 -0.98
C ILE A 538 -8.71 23.52 -0.57
N LEU A 539 -8.83 22.37 -1.20
CA LEU A 539 -9.80 21.34 -0.79
C LEU A 539 -9.15 20.37 0.22
N LEU A 540 -9.79 20.18 1.38
CA LEU A 540 -9.41 19.17 2.37
C LEU A 540 -10.45 18.03 2.38
N ASN A 541 -10.01 16.83 1.98
CA ASN A 541 -10.81 15.61 1.97
C ASN A 541 -10.49 14.79 3.23
N GLY A 542 -11.51 14.46 4.04
CA GLY A 542 -11.33 13.80 5.33
C GLY A 542 -12.36 12.73 5.62
N ASN A 543 -11.99 11.74 6.45
CA ASN A 543 -12.89 10.65 6.86
C ASN A 543 -13.98 11.08 7.86
N GLY A 544 -13.82 12.26 8.48
CA GLY A 544 -14.75 12.82 9.47
C GLY A 544 -15.13 11.84 10.57
N ALA A 545 -14.15 11.35 11.34
CA ALA A 545 -14.46 10.50 12.48
C ALA A 545 -15.25 11.30 13.53
N THR A 546 -16.40 10.77 13.95
CA THR A 546 -17.29 11.33 14.99
C THR A 546 -17.70 10.21 15.95
N PRO A 547 -18.30 10.53 17.12
CA PRO A 547 -18.89 9.51 17.98
C PRO A 547 -19.94 8.63 17.28
N GLU A 548 -20.57 9.11 16.22
CA GLU A 548 -21.58 8.40 15.42
C GLU A 548 -20.94 7.48 14.35
N GLY A 549 -19.65 7.67 14.06
CA GLY A 549 -18.88 6.95 13.04
C GLY A 549 -18.13 7.90 12.10
N ASN A 550 -17.50 7.36 11.06
CA ASN A 550 -16.96 8.15 9.96
C ASN A 550 -18.12 8.77 9.14
N ILE A 551 -18.12 10.10 9.04
CA ILE A 551 -18.95 10.93 8.16
C ILE A 551 -17.99 11.72 7.25
N PRO A 552 -17.57 11.17 6.10
CA PRO A 552 -16.54 11.81 5.28
C PRO A 552 -17.01 13.12 4.67
N PHE A 553 -16.05 14.01 4.43
CA PHE A 553 -16.31 15.40 4.08
C PHE A 553 -15.31 15.99 3.09
N LEU A 554 -15.73 17.10 2.48
CA LEU A 554 -14.90 18.00 1.71
C LEU A 554 -15.04 19.42 2.26
N ASP A 555 -14.00 19.91 2.94
CA ASP A 555 -13.90 21.28 3.42
C ASP A 555 -13.14 22.13 2.37
N LEU A 556 -13.68 23.30 2.06
CA LEU A 556 -12.96 24.35 1.36
C LEU A 556 -12.25 25.22 2.41
N PHE A 557 -10.93 25.24 2.36
CA PHE A 557 -10.08 25.77 3.43
C PHE A 557 -9.27 26.98 2.93
N ASP A 558 -9.45 28.15 3.54
CA ASP A 558 -8.61 29.32 3.28
C ASP A 558 -7.26 29.13 3.96
N ILE A 559 -6.20 29.03 3.14
CA ILE A 559 -4.86 28.81 3.66
C ILE A 559 -4.38 29.95 4.56
N ASN A 560 -4.84 31.18 4.32
CA ASN A 560 -4.34 32.40 4.96
C ASN A 560 -5.00 32.65 6.31
N THR A 561 -6.33 32.60 6.40
CA THR A 561 -7.04 32.79 7.70
C THR A 561 -7.17 31.50 8.50
N GLY A 562 -7.04 30.32 7.88
CA GLY A 562 -7.37 29.04 8.50
C GLY A 562 -8.87 28.76 8.60
N SER A 563 -9.71 29.62 8.01
CA SER A 563 -11.17 29.45 7.96
C SER A 563 -11.55 28.29 7.05
N LYS A 564 -12.58 27.52 7.41
CA LYS A 564 -13.04 26.36 6.64
C LYS A 564 -14.55 26.36 6.43
N GLU A 565 -14.97 25.96 5.23
CA GLU A 565 -16.36 25.89 4.79
C GLU A 565 -16.68 24.46 4.35
N ARG A 566 -17.70 23.84 4.96
CA ARG A 566 -18.16 22.50 4.59
C ARG A 566 -18.90 22.53 3.25
N ILE A 567 -18.21 22.27 2.13
CA ILE A 567 -18.83 22.33 0.81
C ILE A 567 -19.56 21.04 0.43
N TRP A 568 -19.12 19.89 0.93
CA TRP A 568 -19.81 18.59 0.76
C TRP A 568 -19.56 17.68 1.97
N GLU A 569 -20.53 16.80 2.27
CA GLU A 569 -20.52 15.84 3.38
C GLU A 569 -21.31 14.59 2.98
N SER A 570 -20.90 13.42 3.47
CA SER A 570 -21.70 12.20 3.38
C SER A 570 -23.02 12.35 4.14
N ASP A 571 -24.12 11.81 3.60
CA ASP A 571 -25.31 11.55 4.40
C ASP A 571 -24.93 10.64 5.57
N LYS A 572 -25.29 11.04 6.80
CA LYS A 572 -24.87 10.35 8.04
C LYS A 572 -25.84 9.25 8.49
N GLU A 573 -27.06 9.22 7.95
CA GLU A 573 -28.14 8.33 8.41
C GLU A 573 -28.20 7.03 7.59
N LYS A 574 -28.03 7.14 6.27
CA LYS A 574 -28.15 6.01 5.33
C LYS A 574 -26.84 5.62 4.65
N TYR A 575 -26.06 6.59 4.18
CA TYR A 575 -24.95 6.32 3.26
C TYR A 575 -23.57 6.40 3.92
N TYR A 576 -22.59 5.80 3.27
CA TYR A 576 -21.18 6.10 3.42
C TYR A 576 -20.69 6.56 2.05
N GLU A 577 -20.37 7.85 1.95
CA GLU A 577 -19.82 8.44 0.74
C GLU A 577 -18.42 8.94 1.00
N THR A 578 -17.52 8.82 0.02
CA THR A 578 -16.15 9.35 0.10
C THR A 578 -15.80 10.09 -1.19
N THR A 579 -15.02 11.16 -1.09
CA THR A 579 -14.43 11.82 -2.26
C THR A 579 -13.22 11.01 -2.74
N VAL A 580 -13.27 10.54 -3.98
CA VAL A 580 -12.29 9.60 -4.57
C VAL A 580 -11.27 10.33 -5.44
N ALA A 581 -11.72 11.26 -6.29
CA ALA A 581 -10.87 11.98 -7.23
C ALA A 581 -11.42 13.37 -7.55
N LEU A 582 -10.52 14.29 -7.89
CA LEU A 582 -10.87 15.52 -8.58
C LEU A 582 -11.12 15.20 -10.07
N MET A 583 -12.13 15.85 -10.66
CA MET A 583 -12.61 15.59 -12.04
C MET A 583 -12.71 16.87 -12.90
N SER A 584 -12.31 18.01 -12.34
CA SER A 584 -12.25 19.32 -12.99
C SER A 584 -10.82 19.88 -13.00
N ASP A 585 -9.82 19.04 -13.33
CA ASP A 585 -8.40 19.38 -13.39
C ASP A 585 -7.77 19.28 -14.79
N GLN A 586 -8.59 19.39 -15.84
CA GLN A 586 -8.13 19.40 -17.23
C GLN A 586 -7.35 20.67 -17.58
N THR A 587 -7.57 21.76 -16.84
CA THR A 587 -7.00 23.09 -17.08
C THR A 587 -5.91 23.43 -16.08
N GLU A 588 -4.82 24.03 -16.56
CA GLU A 588 -3.80 24.66 -15.72
C GLU A 588 -4.31 25.95 -15.05
N GLY A 589 -3.53 26.51 -14.11
CA GLY A 589 -3.95 27.69 -13.32
C GLY A 589 -4.87 27.34 -12.14
N ASP A 590 -5.53 28.33 -11.55
CA ASP A 590 -6.45 28.11 -10.41
C ASP A 590 -7.78 27.50 -10.85
N LEU A 591 -8.37 26.63 -10.02
CA LEU A 591 -9.66 26.00 -10.30
C LEU A 591 -10.80 26.79 -9.64
N TYR A 592 -11.87 27.08 -10.38
CA TYR A 592 -13.00 27.84 -9.85
C TYR A 592 -14.02 26.95 -9.14
N LEU A 593 -14.48 27.35 -7.96
CA LEU A 593 -15.42 26.57 -7.13
C LEU A 593 -16.73 26.27 -7.88
N ASN A 594 -17.23 27.20 -8.70
CA ASN A 594 -18.44 27.02 -9.51
C ASN A 594 -18.24 26.10 -10.73
N GLN A 595 -17.02 25.62 -10.99
CA GLN A 595 -16.68 24.64 -12.03
C GLN A 595 -16.20 23.31 -11.43
N LEU A 596 -16.16 23.21 -10.09
CA LEU A 596 -15.66 22.03 -9.38
C LEU A 596 -16.49 20.79 -9.75
N LYS A 597 -15.78 19.74 -10.18
CA LYS A 597 -16.31 18.38 -10.30
C LYS A 597 -15.43 17.44 -9.49
N ILE A 598 -16.06 16.57 -8.70
CA ILE A 598 -15.39 15.48 -7.99
C ILE A 598 -16.10 14.16 -8.28
N LEU A 599 -15.33 13.08 -8.25
CA LEU A 599 -15.83 11.71 -8.19
C LEU A 599 -16.05 11.36 -6.72
N THR A 600 -17.28 11.00 -6.34
CA THR A 600 -17.55 10.29 -5.07
C THR A 600 -17.80 8.82 -5.33
N SER A 601 -17.41 7.97 -4.38
CA SER A 601 -18.00 6.63 -4.24
C SER A 601 -19.06 6.68 -3.14
N LYS A 602 -20.18 5.99 -3.35
CA LYS A 602 -21.35 5.97 -2.48
C LYS A 602 -21.84 4.53 -2.30
N GLU A 603 -22.10 4.16 -1.06
CA GLU A 603 -22.55 2.83 -0.65
C GLU A 603 -23.36 2.91 0.65
N SER A 604 -24.06 1.84 1.02
CA SER A 604 -24.78 1.73 2.29
C SER A 604 -24.53 0.36 2.94
N LYS A 605 -25.20 0.09 4.06
CA LYS A 605 -25.22 -1.23 4.72
C LYS A 605 -25.66 -2.37 3.77
N THR A 606 -26.44 -2.05 2.74
CA THR A 606 -27.08 -2.99 1.81
C THR A 606 -26.88 -2.64 0.33
N GLU A 607 -26.44 -1.42 0.00
CA GLU A 607 -26.14 -0.96 -1.36
C GLU A 607 -24.63 -0.99 -1.59
N ASN A 608 -24.15 -1.82 -2.52
CA ASN A 608 -22.73 -1.89 -2.87
C ASN A 608 -22.23 -0.61 -3.54
N THR A 609 -20.90 -0.41 -3.53
CA THR A 609 -20.25 0.79 -4.06
C THR A 609 -20.63 1.09 -5.50
N GLN A 610 -21.23 2.26 -5.69
CA GLN A 610 -21.38 2.92 -7.00
C GLN A 610 -20.59 4.23 -7.00
N TYR A 611 -20.25 4.71 -8.19
CA TYR A 611 -19.55 5.97 -8.39
C TYR A 611 -20.48 7.04 -8.93
N TYR A 612 -20.28 8.27 -8.47
CA TYR A 612 -21.06 9.44 -8.81
C TYR A 612 -20.13 10.61 -9.12
N ILE A 613 -20.55 11.51 -10.01
CA ILE A 613 -19.91 12.81 -10.19
C ILE A 613 -20.78 13.87 -9.50
N GLN A 614 -20.18 14.59 -8.54
CA GLN A 614 -20.77 15.78 -7.93
C GLN A 614 -20.26 17.01 -8.67
N SER A 615 -21.17 17.89 -9.12
CA SER A 615 -20.83 19.12 -9.87
C SER A 615 -21.37 20.37 -9.19
N TRP A 616 -20.53 21.38 -9.01
CA TRP A 616 -20.89 22.72 -8.53
C TRP A 616 -21.35 23.61 -9.71
N PRO A 617 -22.03 24.77 -9.45
CA PRO A 617 -22.43 25.29 -8.14
C PRO A 617 -23.63 24.54 -7.53
N ASP A 618 -24.47 23.90 -8.36
CA ASP A 618 -25.77 23.33 -7.96
C ASP A 618 -25.68 22.08 -7.06
N LYS A 619 -24.46 21.59 -6.79
CA LYS A 619 -24.16 20.31 -6.11
C LYS A 619 -24.91 19.12 -6.74
N LYS A 620 -25.01 19.12 -8.07
CA LYS A 620 -25.71 18.11 -8.85
C LYS A 620 -24.93 16.79 -8.82
N SER A 621 -25.56 15.75 -8.29
CA SER A 621 -25.10 14.36 -8.33
C SER A 621 -25.53 13.67 -9.63
N CYS A 622 -24.64 12.88 -10.23
CA CYS A 622 -24.96 11.97 -11.34
C CYS A 622 -24.27 10.61 -11.12
N GLN A 623 -25.04 9.52 -11.10
CA GLN A 623 -24.51 8.16 -11.00
C GLN A 623 -23.85 7.75 -12.34
N ILE A 624 -22.64 7.18 -12.27
CA ILE A 624 -21.87 6.79 -13.47
C ILE A 624 -21.63 5.27 -13.56
N THR A 625 -21.90 4.51 -12.50
CA THR A 625 -21.84 3.03 -12.50
C THR A 625 -23.11 2.43 -11.94
N ASP A 626 -23.50 1.24 -12.44
CA ASP A 626 -24.63 0.46 -11.92
C ASP A 626 -24.20 -1.02 -11.79
N PHE A 627 -23.29 -1.27 -10.84
CA PHE A 627 -22.77 -2.61 -10.59
C PHE A 627 -23.75 -3.47 -9.76
N PRO A 628 -24.01 -4.74 -10.13
CA PRO A 628 -24.91 -5.60 -9.38
C PRO A 628 -24.39 -5.91 -7.96
N HIS A 629 -25.32 -6.23 -7.05
CA HIS A 629 -24.96 -6.61 -5.68
C HIS A 629 -24.15 -7.91 -5.66
N PRO A 630 -22.92 -7.93 -5.10
CA PRO A 630 -21.97 -9.02 -5.31
C PRO A 630 -22.32 -10.31 -4.55
N TYR A 631 -23.10 -10.24 -3.46
CA TYR A 631 -23.50 -11.41 -2.67
C TYR A 631 -25.01 -11.37 -2.34
N PRO A 632 -25.91 -11.61 -3.32
CA PRO A 632 -27.37 -11.45 -3.14
C PRO A 632 -27.95 -12.22 -1.94
N GLN A 633 -27.38 -13.38 -1.60
CA GLN A 633 -27.79 -14.20 -0.44
C GLN A 633 -27.54 -13.53 0.93
N LEU A 634 -26.73 -12.47 0.98
CA LEU A 634 -26.47 -11.67 2.19
C LEU A 634 -26.93 -10.20 2.07
N ALA A 635 -27.69 -9.83 1.02
CA ALA A 635 -28.11 -8.44 0.79
C ALA A 635 -28.99 -7.83 1.91
N SER A 636 -29.59 -8.67 2.76
CA SER A 636 -30.37 -8.29 3.95
C SER A 636 -29.71 -8.71 5.28
N LEU A 637 -28.38 -8.90 5.30
CA LEU A 637 -27.62 -9.05 6.55
C LEU A 637 -27.77 -7.79 7.41
N GLN A 638 -27.78 -7.96 8.74
CA GLN A 638 -27.91 -6.83 9.66
C GLN A 638 -26.52 -6.36 10.10
N LYS A 639 -26.31 -5.03 10.12
CA LYS A 639 -25.05 -4.38 10.55
C LYS A 639 -25.34 -3.26 11.54
N GLU A 640 -24.85 -3.39 12.76
CA GLU A 640 -24.97 -2.40 13.84
C GLU A 640 -23.57 -2.00 14.36
N LEU A 641 -23.33 -0.70 14.52
CA LEU A 641 -22.18 -0.20 15.30
C LEU A 641 -22.60 -0.16 16.77
N ILE A 642 -22.14 -1.12 17.56
CA ILE A 642 -22.44 -1.21 19.00
C ILE A 642 -21.38 -0.46 19.82
N LYS A 643 -21.81 0.09 20.95
CA LYS A 643 -20.96 0.78 21.94
C LYS A 643 -21.15 0.13 23.31
N TYR A 644 -20.05 -0.07 24.02
CA TYR A 644 -20.01 -0.69 25.35
C TYR A 644 -18.80 -0.11 26.13
N GLN A 645 -18.57 -0.55 27.36
CA GLN A 645 -17.56 0.06 28.24
C GLN A 645 -16.73 -1.00 28.96
N ARG A 646 -15.42 -0.77 29.07
CA ARG A 646 -14.50 -1.57 29.87
C ARG A 646 -14.64 -1.24 31.36
N LYS A 647 -14.34 -2.19 32.24
CA LYS A 647 -14.52 -2.07 33.70
C LYS A 647 -13.73 -0.90 34.35
N ASP A 648 -12.74 -0.33 33.66
CA ASP A 648 -11.97 0.87 34.06
C ASP A 648 -12.47 2.18 33.43
N GLY A 649 -13.66 2.16 32.80
CA GLY A 649 -14.33 3.32 32.21
C GLY A 649 -14.00 3.60 30.74
N VAL A 650 -13.08 2.86 30.11
CA VAL A 650 -12.70 3.07 28.70
C VAL A 650 -13.87 2.71 27.78
N GLN A 651 -14.26 3.65 26.92
CA GLN A 651 -15.31 3.45 25.92
C GLN A 651 -14.81 2.51 24.81
N LEU A 652 -15.61 1.50 24.49
CA LEU A 652 -15.33 0.51 23.46
C LEU A 652 -16.44 0.50 22.40
N SER A 653 -16.11 0.05 21.19
CA SER A 653 -17.07 -0.14 20.10
C SER A 653 -16.73 -1.35 19.25
N ALA A 654 -17.73 -1.90 18.56
CA ALA A 654 -17.57 -3.02 17.63
C ALA A 654 -18.63 -2.92 16.53
N THR A 655 -18.40 -3.55 15.37
CA THR A 655 -19.49 -3.77 14.41
C THR A 655 -20.07 -5.16 14.60
N LEU A 656 -21.31 -5.24 15.06
CA LEU A 656 -22.06 -6.49 15.12
C LEU A 656 -22.68 -6.75 13.74
N TYR A 657 -22.44 -7.95 13.21
CA TYR A 657 -23.10 -8.47 12.02
C TYR A 657 -23.94 -9.69 12.38
N LEU A 658 -25.18 -9.74 11.89
CA LEU A 658 -26.10 -10.86 12.09
C LEU A 658 -26.58 -11.43 10.74
N PRO A 659 -26.86 -12.74 10.66
CA PRO A 659 -27.39 -13.37 9.45
C PRO A 659 -28.69 -12.73 8.95
N PRO A 660 -28.97 -12.79 7.64
CA PRO A 660 -30.26 -12.37 7.08
C PRO A 660 -31.46 -13.02 7.80
N GLY A 661 -32.45 -12.20 8.17
CA GLY A 661 -33.71 -12.66 8.77
C GLY A 661 -33.68 -13.02 10.26
N TYR A 662 -32.51 -13.11 10.90
CA TYR A 662 -32.37 -13.49 12.31
C TYR A 662 -32.96 -12.47 13.30
N ASP A 663 -33.66 -12.94 14.33
CA ASP A 663 -34.19 -12.14 15.44
C ASP A 663 -33.83 -12.77 16.80
N PRO A 664 -32.96 -12.14 17.62
CA PRO A 664 -32.58 -12.64 18.95
C PRO A 664 -33.76 -12.95 19.89
N SER A 665 -34.90 -12.28 19.71
CA SER A 665 -36.10 -12.49 20.54
C SER A 665 -36.93 -13.70 20.14
N LYS A 666 -36.70 -14.27 18.95
CA LYS A 666 -37.43 -15.44 18.42
C LYS A 666 -36.53 -16.67 18.29
N ASP A 667 -35.34 -16.48 17.75
CA ASP A 667 -34.46 -17.56 17.29
C ASP A 667 -33.45 -17.98 18.38
N GLY A 668 -33.26 -17.14 19.40
CA GLY A 668 -32.30 -17.37 20.48
C GLY A 668 -30.84 -17.07 20.10
N PRO A 669 -29.88 -17.43 20.96
CA PRO A 669 -28.46 -17.07 20.78
C PRO A 669 -27.77 -17.91 19.70
N LEU A 670 -26.96 -17.25 18.87
CA LEU A 670 -26.11 -17.86 17.83
C LEU A 670 -24.69 -18.15 18.37
N PRO A 671 -23.94 -19.08 17.75
CA PRO A 671 -22.48 -19.10 17.93
C PRO A 671 -21.88 -17.80 17.38
N CYS A 672 -20.98 -17.17 18.14
CA CYS A 672 -20.41 -15.88 17.77
C CYS A 672 -18.91 -15.95 17.50
N LEU A 673 -18.45 -15.38 16.38
CA LEU A 673 -17.04 -15.22 16.04
C LEU A 673 -16.57 -13.81 16.39
N PHE A 674 -15.57 -13.69 17.25
CA PHE A 674 -14.90 -12.43 17.54
C PHE A 674 -13.67 -12.29 16.64
N TRP A 675 -13.59 -11.18 15.90
CA TRP A 675 -12.48 -10.87 15.00
C TRP A 675 -11.82 -9.56 15.41
N SER A 676 -10.79 -9.65 16.24
CA SER A 676 -10.17 -8.49 16.91
C SER A 676 -8.68 -8.34 16.57
N TYR A 677 -8.15 -7.14 16.79
CA TYR A 677 -6.72 -6.89 16.84
C TYR A 677 -6.41 -5.74 17.83
N PRO A 678 -5.43 -5.87 18.73
CA PRO A 678 -5.10 -4.83 19.70
C PRO A 678 -4.41 -3.62 19.07
N GLY A 679 -4.53 -2.45 19.71
CA GLY A 679 -3.85 -1.22 19.30
C GLY A 679 -3.25 -0.46 20.49
N GLU A 680 -2.02 0.04 20.34
CA GLU A 680 -1.35 0.89 21.33
C GLU A 680 -1.87 2.34 21.28
N PHE A 681 -2.15 2.94 22.44
CA PHE A 681 -2.54 4.35 22.57
C PHE A 681 -1.78 5.06 23.70
N LYS A 682 -1.54 6.37 23.56
CA LYS A 682 -0.97 7.24 24.59
C LYS A 682 -2.01 8.06 25.39
N SER A 683 -3.30 7.89 25.13
CA SER A 683 -4.38 8.34 26.04
C SER A 683 -5.68 7.52 25.92
N LYS A 684 -6.46 7.49 27.00
CA LYS A 684 -7.83 6.93 27.03
C LYS A 684 -8.78 7.62 26.05
N ASP A 685 -8.69 8.94 25.93
CA ASP A 685 -9.59 9.70 25.05
C ASP A 685 -9.40 9.32 23.58
N ALA A 686 -8.16 9.19 23.10
CA ALA A 686 -7.86 8.79 21.73
C ALA A 686 -8.17 7.30 21.45
N ALA A 687 -8.06 6.45 22.48
CA ALA A 687 -8.47 5.05 22.44
C ALA A 687 -9.98 4.87 22.31
N GLY A 688 -10.77 5.75 22.92
CA GLY A 688 -12.24 5.74 22.86
C GLY A 688 -12.85 6.39 21.61
N GLN A 689 -12.04 6.91 20.68
CA GLN A 689 -12.55 7.51 19.44
C GLN A 689 -12.99 6.43 18.44
N VAL A 690 -14.23 6.55 17.97
CA VAL A 690 -14.86 5.64 17.00
C VAL A 690 -14.18 5.78 15.64
N ARG A 691 -14.00 4.65 14.94
CA ARG A 691 -13.37 4.57 13.62
C ARG A 691 -14.14 3.63 12.70
N GLY A 692 -14.31 4.03 11.44
CA GLY A 692 -15.15 3.33 10.47
C GLY A 692 -16.59 3.84 10.50
N SER A 693 -17.39 3.53 9.48
CA SER A 693 -18.78 4.01 9.40
C SER A 693 -19.79 2.88 9.68
N PRO A 694 -20.87 3.14 10.43
CA PRO A 694 -22.00 2.21 10.48
C PRO A 694 -22.55 1.93 9.08
N ASN A 695 -22.45 2.88 8.14
CA ASN A 695 -23.06 2.81 6.82
C ASN A 695 -22.15 2.22 5.71
N GLU A 696 -20.87 1.91 6.00
CA GLU A 696 -19.95 1.29 5.04
C GLU A 696 -20.44 -0.11 4.59
N PHE A 697 -20.26 -0.44 3.31
CA PHE A 697 -20.74 -1.71 2.75
C PHE A 697 -19.88 -2.90 3.22
N PRO A 698 -20.49 -4.01 3.69
CA PRO A 698 -19.76 -5.19 4.16
C PRO A 698 -19.09 -5.94 3.00
N ARG A 699 -17.84 -5.59 2.69
CA ARG A 699 -17.03 -6.30 1.67
C ARG A 699 -16.60 -7.67 2.19
N ILE A 700 -17.01 -8.72 1.48
CA ILE A 700 -16.69 -10.11 1.76
C ILE A 700 -15.74 -10.65 0.67
N GLY A 701 -14.83 -11.53 1.07
CA GLY A 701 -13.86 -12.23 0.22
C GLY A 701 -13.32 -13.45 0.97
N SER A 702 -12.47 -14.26 0.34
CA SER A 702 -12.08 -15.61 0.82
C SER A 702 -11.51 -15.71 2.24
N THR A 703 -10.89 -14.64 2.76
CA THR A 703 -10.35 -14.60 4.14
C THR A 703 -11.21 -13.80 5.10
N SER A 704 -12.44 -13.42 4.72
CA SER A 704 -13.34 -12.62 5.55
C SER A 704 -14.12 -13.49 6.51
N VAL A 705 -14.06 -13.16 7.80
CA VAL A 705 -14.89 -13.79 8.86
C VAL A 705 -16.39 -13.64 8.59
N LEU A 706 -16.80 -12.63 7.80
CA LEU A 706 -18.20 -12.40 7.42
C LEU A 706 -18.79 -13.53 6.55
N LEU A 707 -17.97 -14.40 5.96
CA LEU A 707 -18.45 -15.61 5.27
C LEU A 707 -19.33 -16.50 6.17
N TRP A 708 -19.05 -16.54 7.48
CA TRP A 708 -19.81 -17.35 8.43
C TRP A 708 -21.23 -16.82 8.72
N LEU A 709 -21.60 -15.62 8.26
CA LEU A 709 -22.99 -15.15 8.26
C LEU A 709 -23.90 -16.07 7.44
N ALA A 710 -23.42 -16.57 6.30
CA ALA A 710 -24.13 -17.55 5.47
C ALA A 710 -24.26 -18.94 6.13
N ARG A 711 -23.61 -19.14 7.29
CA ARG A 711 -23.67 -20.34 8.13
C ARG A 711 -24.43 -20.14 9.45
N GLY A 712 -25.09 -18.99 9.63
CA GLY A 712 -25.85 -18.71 10.85
C GLY A 712 -24.99 -18.32 12.05
N PHE A 713 -23.74 -17.88 11.87
CA PHE A 713 -22.94 -17.30 12.95
C PHE A 713 -23.24 -15.80 13.10
N ALA A 714 -23.30 -15.31 14.33
CA ALA A 714 -23.12 -13.90 14.61
C ALA A 714 -21.62 -13.54 14.52
N ILE A 715 -21.30 -12.33 14.06
CA ILE A 715 -19.89 -11.88 13.95
C ILE A 715 -19.72 -10.56 14.69
N LEU A 716 -18.81 -10.52 15.66
CA LEU A 716 -18.34 -9.28 16.27
C LEU A 716 -17.07 -8.84 15.56
N GLY A 717 -17.23 -7.98 14.56
CA GLY A 717 -16.15 -7.45 13.73
C GLY A 717 -15.47 -6.24 14.37
N GLY A 718 -14.18 -6.37 14.62
CA GLY A 718 -13.31 -5.30 15.11
C GLY A 718 -13.69 -4.71 16.48
N PRO A 719 -14.00 -5.50 17.53
CA PRO A 719 -14.18 -4.96 18.87
C PRO A 719 -12.90 -4.26 19.33
N THR A 720 -13.00 -2.95 19.59
CA THR A 720 -11.85 -2.12 19.95
C THR A 720 -11.13 -2.70 21.15
N THR A 721 -9.84 -2.98 20.99
CA THR A 721 -9.01 -3.60 22.03
C THR A 721 -7.81 -2.67 22.33
N PRO A 722 -8.06 -1.51 22.97
CA PRO A 722 -7.01 -0.54 23.24
C PRO A 722 -6.11 -0.97 24.40
N ILE A 723 -4.81 -0.97 24.13
CA ILE A 723 -3.76 -1.14 25.14
C ILE A 723 -3.14 0.25 25.37
N ILE A 724 -3.44 0.84 26.52
CA ILE A 724 -3.11 2.23 26.85
C ILE A 724 -1.89 2.25 27.77
N GLY A 725 -0.92 3.12 27.48
CA GLY A 725 0.19 3.44 28.38
C GLY A 725 0.32 4.96 28.50
N GLU A 726 -0.11 5.53 29.63
CA GLU A 726 -0.20 6.99 29.83
C GLU A 726 1.05 7.54 30.52
N GLY A 727 1.49 8.74 30.09
CA GLY A 727 2.71 9.36 30.60
C GLY A 727 3.96 8.53 30.26
N ASP A 728 4.68 8.11 31.30
CA ASP A 728 5.91 7.31 31.20
C ASP A 728 5.66 5.79 31.23
N GLU A 729 4.42 5.31 31.45
CA GLU A 729 4.08 3.89 31.30
C GLU A 729 4.04 3.48 29.81
N GLU A 730 4.51 2.28 29.49
CA GLU A 730 4.42 1.74 28.13
C GLU A 730 3.31 0.68 28.03
N ALA A 731 2.63 0.64 26.88
CA ALA A 731 1.47 -0.24 26.65
C ALA A 731 1.77 -1.73 26.91
N ASN A 732 3.04 -2.14 26.77
CA ASN A 732 3.48 -3.51 27.02
C ASN A 732 3.41 -3.93 28.51
N ASP A 733 3.51 -2.98 29.44
CA ASP A 733 3.62 -3.25 30.89
C ASP A 733 2.33 -3.87 31.46
N ARG A 734 1.17 -3.57 30.83
CA ARG A 734 -0.17 -4.07 31.22
C ARG A 734 -0.93 -4.70 30.04
N PHE A 735 -0.22 -5.18 29.02
CA PHE A 735 -0.80 -5.67 27.76
C PHE A 735 -1.85 -6.77 27.96
N VAL A 736 -1.51 -7.83 28.70
CA VAL A 736 -2.40 -8.99 28.89
C VAL A 736 -3.64 -8.63 29.72
N GLU A 737 -3.48 -7.82 30.76
CA GLU A 737 -4.59 -7.35 31.60
C GLU A 737 -5.60 -6.54 30.79
N GLN A 738 -5.12 -5.57 30.00
CA GLN A 738 -5.99 -4.75 29.16
C GLN A 738 -6.64 -5.54 28.03
N LEU A 739 -5.92 -6.50 27.42
CA LEU A 739 -6.46 -7.41 26.40
C LEU A 739 -7.63 -8.24 26.95
N VAL A 740 -7.46 -8.88 28.12
CA VAL A 740 -8.52 -9.67 28.77
C VAL A 740 -9.71 -8.77 29.15
N ALA A 741 -9.48 -7.61 29.76
CA ALA A 741 -10.56 -6.69 30.14
C ALA A 741 -11.38 -6.16 28.94
N CYS A 742 -10.77 -6.01 27.75
CA CYS A 742 -11.51 -5.66 26.53
C CYS A 742 -12.34 -6.84 26.01
N ALA A 743 -11.81 -8.07 26.08
CA ALA A 743 -12.50 -9.28 25.66
C ALA A 743 -13.71 -9.59 26.57
N GLU A 744 -13.55 -9.51 27.90
CA GLU A 744 -14.64 -9.65 28.86
C GLU A 744 -15.80 -8.69 28.56
N ALA A 745 -15.50 -7.39 28.41
CA ALA A 745 -16.53 -6.38 28.14
C ALA A 745 -17.27 -6.61 26.80
N ALA A 746 -16.59 -7.16 25.80
CA ALA A 746 -17.19 -7.51 24.51
C ALA A 746 -18.09 -8.76 24.62
N VAL A 747 -17.69 -9.78 25.40
CA VAL A 747 -18.52 -10.97 25.68
C VAL A 747 -19.76 -10.57 26.51
N GLU A 748 -19.58 -9.78 27.56
CA GLU A 748 -20.66 -9.26 28.40
C GLU A 748 -21.72 -8.52 27.58
N GLU A 749 -21.34 -7.69 26.60
CA GLU A 749 -22.28 -6.97 25.74
C GLU A 749 -23.06 -7.88 24.77
N VAL A 750 -22.44 -8.89 24.13
CA VAL A 750 -23.18 -9.79 23.21
C VAL A 750 -24.10 -10.75 23.96
N VAL A 751 -23.72 -11.17 25.18
CA VAL A 751 -24.58 -11.96 26.07
C VAL A 751 -25.76 -11.10 26.57
N ARG A 752 -25.51 -9.84 26.98
CA ARG A 752 -26.56 -8.89 27.41
C ARG A 752 -27.60 -8.60 26.32
N ARG A 753 -27.21 -8.70 25.04
CA ARG A 753 -28.12 -8.57 23.88
C ARG A 753 -28.87 -9.86 23.53
N GLY A 754 -28.58 -10.99 24.16
CA GLY A 754 -29.15 -12.30 23.82
C GLY A 754 -28.62 -12.89 22.50
N VAL A 755 -27.59 -12.29 21.91
CA VAL A 755 -27.06 -12.65 20.58
C VAL A 755 -26.20 -13.92 20.64
N SER A 756 -25.56 -14.21 21.77
CA SER A 756 -24.73 -15.40 21.95
C SER A 756 -24.66 -15.88 23.40
N LEU A 757 -24.37 -17.17 23.57
CA LEU A 757 -23.93 -17.81 24.82
C LEU A 757 -22.58 -18.56 24.65
N LEU A 758 -21.99 -18.56 23.46
CA LEU A 758 -20.77 -19.29 23.10
C LEU A 758 -19.95 -18.46 22.11
N THR A 759 -18.73 -18.11 22.50
CA THR A 759 -17.90 -17.12 21.79
C THR A 759 -16.57 -17.74 21.39
N PHE A 760 -16.18 -17.57 20.13
CA PHE A 760 -14.90 -18.08 19.62
C PHE A 760 -14.04 -16.90 19.14
N CYS A 761 -12.86 -16.72 19.73
CA CYS A 761 -11.95 -15.65 19.36
C CYS A 761 -10.98 -16.11 18.26
N MET A 762 -10.98 -15.42 17.12
CA MET A 762 -10.00 -15.62 16.05
C MET A 762 -9.14 -14.37 15.86
N ASP A 763 -7.85 -14.53 16.07
CA ASP A 763 -6.81 -13.54 15.81
C ASP A 763 -6.19 -13.81 14.42
N PRO A 764 -6.04 -12.79 13.53
CA PRO A 764 -5.31 -12.90 12.26
C PRO A 764 -3.81 -13.27 12.38
N THR A 765 -3.29 -13.55 13.58
CA THR A 765 -1.92 -14.03 13.80
C THR A 765 -1.78 -15.28 14.69
N SER A 766 -2.86 -15.85 15.25
CA SER A 766 -2.77 -16.95 16.24
C SER A 766 -3.75 -18.10 15.99
N ILE A 767 -3.44 -19.25 16.61
CA ILE A 767 -4.38 -20.37 16.83
C ILE A 767 -5.62 -19.85 17.58
N PRO A 768 -6.84 -20.32 17.30
CA PRO A 768 -8.06 -19.86 17.97
C PRO A 768 -7.92 -19.87 19.49
N LEU A 769 -8.15 -18.71 20.10
CA LEU A 769 -8.23 -18.55 21.54
C LEU A 769 -9.65 -18.96 21.95
N TRP A 770 -9.74 -20.09 22.65
CA TRP A 770 -10.95 -20.51 23.33
C TRP A 770 -11.12 -19.63 24.57
N CYS A 771 -12.27 -18.97 24.69
CA CYS A 771 -12.65 -18.13 25.82
C CYS A 771 -13.95 -18.69 26.42
#